data_AF-A0A9Q5N9N7-F1
#
_entry.id   AF-A0A9Q5N9N7-F1
#
_cell.length_a   1.000
_cell.length_b   1.000
_cell.length_c   1.000
_cell.angle_alpha   90.00
_cell.angle_beta   90.00
_cell.angle_gamma   90.00
#
_symmetry.space_group_name_H-M   'P 1'
#
loop_
_entity.id
_entity.type
_entity.pdbx_description
1 polymer ?
#
loop_
_entity_poly.entity_id
_entity_poly.type
_entity_poly.pdbx_seq_one_letter_code
_entity_poly.pdbx_strand_id
1 'polypeptide(L)'
;MLASNIRRAFRYAARSPRSIRSYASVVNPAPITQITTLSNGLTIATESHPHAETATVGVWIDAGSRAENDANNGTAHFLEHMAFKGTNRRTQHALELEVENIGAHLNAYTSREQTVYYAKGFRKDVGTAVDIISDILQNSKLDASAVERERDVILREQQEVDKQLEEVVFDHLHAVAYQGQPLGRTILGPKKNILSIKRDDLASYIKTNYTSDRMVLVGAGGVDHEELVKLAERHFAGLPVSPNPIPLGRVAHGKSEFIGSEVRVRDDTMSTAHIAIAVEGVGWSSPDYFPMLVMQSIFGNWDRALGSSPLLSSRLSHIISSNNLANSYMSFSTSYSDTGLWGIYLVTENLMNIDDLTHFTLKEWTRMSVGPLENEVERAKSQLKASLLLTLDGTTAIAEDIGRQLVTTGRRMSPKQIEFAVDAVTPADVQRVAQKYVWDKDIAIAARPRRRTMRPSAVRLLNILVPVKRCIDYTVKIRVNPQQTGVDTNVKHSMNPFDEIAVEEAVRLRERLKDKVKSIKVLTIGPPKAVDTLRTALAIGADAAIHVEVPESAPPPEPLDVAKTIRAVIDRQKDAGGVDLIIMGKQAIDDDAGQTGQILAGLLDWPQATFASKVTVDADKKQANVVREIDGGLQEVKCTLPLVITTDLRLNEPRYASLPNIMKAKKKPIEKLSASDLGVDLSPRLETIRITEPPKRVGGQKVANVDELVAKLKEAGFVPA
;
A
#
# COMPACT_ATOMS: atom_id res chain seq x y z
N MET A 1 9.13 30.62 -58.21
CA MET A 1 9.07 30.28 -56.77
C MET A 1 8.29 28.99 -56.46
N LEU A 2 8.28 27.98 -57.35
CA LEU A 2 7.77 26.63 -57.02
C LEU A 2 8.83 25.51 -57.13
N ALA A 3 9.99 25.78 -57.74
CA ALA A 3 11.06 24.78 -57.91
C ALA A 3 12.05 24.70 -56.73
N SER A 4 12.08 25.70 -55.84
CA SER A 4 13.02 25.74 -54.70
C SER A 4 12.52 24.99 -53.46
N ASN A 5 11.20 24.79 -53.33
CA ASN A 5 10.60 24.10 -52.17
C ASN A 5 10.63 22.57 -52.30
N ILE A 6 10.63 22.04 -53.54
CA ILE A 6 10.71 20.59 -53.78
C ILE A 6 12.13 20.06 -53.45
N ARG A 7 13.18 20.83 -53.73
CA ARG A 7 14.57 20.45 -53.37
C ARG A 7 14.86 20.51 -51.86
N ARG A 8 14.05 21.22 -51.07
CA ARG A 8 14.20 21.28 -49.60
C ARG A 8 13.48 20.12 -48.90
N ALA A 9 12.38 19.64 -49.47
CA ALA A 9 11.67 18.44 -49.01
C ALA A 9 12.49 17.15 -49.20
N PHE A 10 13.19 17.02 -50.34
CA PHE A 10 14.03 15.84 -50.61
C PHE A 10 15.35 15.78 -49.81
N ARG A 11 15.80 16.87 -49.18
CA ARG A 11 17.01 16.87 -48.33
C ARG A 11 16.75 16.46 -46.88
N TYR A 12 15.51 16.50 -46.40
CA TYR A 12 15.14 15.97 -45.08
C TYR A 12 14.82 14.46 -45.11
N ALA A 13 14.66 13.88 -46.30
CA ALA A 13 14.44 12.44 -46.52
C ALA A 13 15.75 11.63 -46.62
N ALA A 14 16.92 12.24 -46.40
CA ALA A 14 18.23 11.59 -46.41
C ALA A 14 18.85 11.49 -45.00
N ARG A 15 18.02 11.37 -43.96
CA ARG A 15 18.49 10.77 -42.70
C ARG A 15 18.54 9.26 -42.94
N SER A 16 19.67 8.63 -42.64
CA SER A 16 19.82 7.18 -42.70
C SER A 16 18.57 6.52 -42.11
N PRO A 17 18.07 5.40 -42.66
CA PRO A 17 17.04 4.66 -41.96
C PRO A 17 17.62 4.33 -40.59
N ARG A 18 17.11 4.97 -39.53
CA ARG A 18 17.28 4.40 -38.20
C ARG A 18 16.73 2.99 -38.37
N SER A 19 17.55 1.98 -38.07
CA SER A 19 17.12 0.60 -38.04
C SER A 19 15.88 0.55 -37.14
N ILE A 20 14.70 0.55 -37.76
CA ILE A 20 13.48 0.09 -37.13
C ILE A 20 13.81 -1.38 -36.92
N ARG A 21 14.04 -1.77 -35.66
CA ARG A 21 14.15 -3.18 -35.31
C ARG A 21 12.77 -3.79 -35.55
N SER A 22 12.48 -4.18 -36.80
CA SER A 22 11.49 -5.21 -37.06
C SER A 22 11.99 -6.50 -36.44
N TYR A 23 11.11 -7.47 -36.20
CA TYR A 23 11.58 -8.84 -36.01
C TYR A 23 12.61 -9.18 -37.10
N ALA A 24 13.67 -9.91 -36.72
CA ALA A 24 14.46 -10.61 -37.70
C ALA A 24 13.45 -11.35 -38.57
N SER A 25 13.40 -11.03 -39.87
CA SER A 25 12.44 -11.63 -40.79
C SER A 25 12.57 -13.14 -40.65
N VAL A 26 11.59 -13.77 -39.99
CA VAL A 26 11.56 -15.23 -39.88
C VAL A 26 11.54 -15.73 -41.31
N VAL A 27 12.55 -16.53 -41.65
CA VAL A 27 12.79 -17.03 -43.02
C VAL A 27 11.61 -17.91 -43.51
N ASN A 28 10.73 -18.32 -42.59
CA ASN A 28 9.43 -18.94 -42.89
C ASN A 28 8.27 -18.06 -42.36
N PRO A 29 7.19 -17.86 -43.13
CA PRO A 29 5.97 -17.29 -42.58
C PRO A 29 5.49 -18.19 -41.44
N ALA A 30 5.16 -17.60 -40.29
CA ALA A 30 4.42 -18.30 -39.25
C ALA A 30 3.18 -18.96 -39.88
N PRO A 31 2.79 -20.18 -39.46
CA PRO A 31 1.65 -20.88 -40.04
C PRO A 31 0.41 -20.00 -39.99
N ILE A 32 -0.32 -19.98 -41.10
CA ILE A 32 -1.52 -19.16 -41.25
C ILE A 32 -2.65 -19.85 -40.47
N THR A 33 -3.30 -19.12 -39.57
CA THR A 33 -4.52 -19.61 -38.91
C THR A 33 -5.62 -19.78 -39.95
N GLN A 34 -6.07 -21.02 -40.15
CA GLN A 34 -7.18 -21.34 -41.05
C GLN A 34 -8.49 -21.32 -40.25
N ILE A 35 -9.55 -20.79 -40.86
CA ILE A 35 -10.86 -20.64 -40.21
C ILE A 35 -11.96 -21.13 -41.16
N THR A 36 -12.81 -22.01 -40.67
CA THR A 36 -13.99 -22.53 -41.38
C THR A 36 -15.20 -22.43 -40.47
N THR A 37 -16.33 -21.96 -40.99
CA THR A 37 -17.61 -21.93 -40.24
C THR A 37 -18.55 -23.00 -40.81
N LEU A 38 -19.08 -23.86 -39.94
CA LEU A 38 -20.04 -24.90 -40.33
C LEU A 38 -21.42 -24.30 -40.63
N SER A 39 -22.29 -25.11 -41.24
CA SER A 39 -23.68 -24.74 -41.54
C SER A 39 -24.50 -24.38 -40.31
N ASN A 40 -24.18 -24.92 -39.13
CA ASN A 40 -24.81 -24.58 -37.85
C ASN A 40 -24.18 -23.35 -37.16
N GLY A 41 -23.24 -22.64 -37.81
CA GLY A 41 -22.61 -21.44 -37.27
C GLY A 41 -21.40 -21.69 -36.35
N LEU A 42 -21.07 -22.94 -36.04
CA LEU A 42 -19.87 -23.27 -35.27
C LEU A 42 -18.61 -22.85 -36.05
N THR A 43 -17.72 -22.11 -35.40
CA THR A 43 -16.45 -21.70 -36.01
C THR A 43 -15.33 -22.66 -35.62
N ILE A 44 -14.58 -23.15 -36.60
CA ILE A 44 -13.40 -23.99 -36.42
C ILE A 44 -12.18 -23.17 -36.82
N ALA A 45 -11.18 -23.11 -35.95
CA ALA A 45 -9.93 -22.44 -36.23
C ALA A 45 -8.74 -23.34 -35.93
N THR A 46 -7.74 -23.35 -36.81
CA THR A 46 -6.54 -24.15 -36.59
C THR A 46 -5.26 -23.42 -36.96
N GLU A 47 -4.22 -23.63 -36.16
CA GLU A 47 -2.85 -23.33 -36.53
C GLU A 47 -2.03 -24.62 -36.56
N SER A 48 -1.87 -25.16 -37.78
CA SER A 48 -1.24 -26.45 -38.00
C SER A 48 0.29 -26.35 -38.01
N HIS A 49 0.92 -27.20 -37.21
CA HIS A 49 2.37 -27.43 -37.19
C HIS A 49 2.62 -28.90 -37.53
N PRO A 50 2.84 -29.25 -38.80
CA PRO A 50 2.90 -30.66 -39.25
C PRO A 50 3.97 -31.52 -38.58
N HIS A 51 5.02 -30.89 -38.02
CA HIS A 51 6.12 -31.55 -37.33
C HIS A 51 5.93 -31.67 -35.81
N ALA A 52 4.86 -31.09 -35.26
CA ALA A 52 4.57 -31.21 -33.84
C ALA A 52 3.88 -32.56 -33.55
N GLU A 53 4.44 -33.32 -32.61
CA GLU A 53 3.87 -34.60 -32.14
C GLU A 53 2.77 -34.43 -31.09
N THR A 54 2.61 -33.20 -30.58
CA THR A 54 1.57 -32.85 -29.61
C THR A 54 0.65 -31.78 -30.17
N ALA A 55 -0.57 -31.77 -29.66
CA ALA A 55 -1.62 -30.85 -30.05
C ALA A 55 -2.41 -30.39 -28.82
N THR A 56 -2.96 -29.19 -28.90
CA THR A 56 -4.04 -28.74 -28.01
C THR A 56 -5.28 -28.53 -28.85
N VAL A 57 -6.39 -29.14 -28.42
CA VAL A 57 -7.73 -28.91 -28.99
C VAL A 57 -8.69 -28.47 -27.90
N GLY A 58 -9.60 -27.55 -28.20
CA GLY A 58 -10.54 -27.06 -27.20
C GLY A 58 -11.68 -26.24 -27.77
N VAL A 59 -12.71 -26.04 -26.95
CA VAL A 59 -13.87 -25.20 -27.28
C VAL A 59 -13.84 -23.97 -26.38
N TRP A 60 -13.85 -22.81 -27.01
CA TRP A 60 -14.03 -21.50 -26.37
C TRP A 60 -15.48 -21.08 -26.56
N ILE A 61 -16.15 -20.77 -25.45
CA ILE A 61 -17.56 -20.42 -25.42
C ILE A 61 -17.67 -18.96 -25.00
N ASP A 62 -18.42 -18.17 -25.75
CA ASP A 62 -18.76 -16.78 -25.43
C ASP A 62 -19.80 -16.70 -24.30
N ALA A 63 -19.51 -17.31 -23.16
CA ALA A 63 -20.37 -17.30 -21.98
C ALA A 63 -19.52 -17.41 -20.72
N GLY A 64 -19.90 -16.69 -19.67
CA GLY A 64 -19.25 -16.68 -18.36
C GLY A 64 -20.19 -16.08 -17.32
N SER A 65 -19.66 -15.62 -16.17
CA SER A 65 -20.52 -15.08 -15.09
C SER A 65 -21.30 -13.82 -15.50
N ARG A 66 -20.88 -13.09 -16.53
CA ARG A 66 -21.61 -11.95 -17.10
C ARG A 66 -22.93 -12.38 -17.79
N ALA A 67 -23.02 -13.62 -18.27
CA ALA A 67 -24.23 -14.18 -18.87
C ALA A 67 -25.26 -14.66 -17.83
N GLU A 68 -24.93 -14.55 -16.55
CA GLU A 68 -25.80 -14.91 -15.42
C GLU A 68 -26.69 -13.73 -14.99
N ASN A 69 -27.59 -14.00 -14.06
CA ASN A 69 -28.41 -13.05 -13.32
C ASN A 69 -28.18 -13.19 -11.81
N ASP A 70 -28.78 -12.31 -11.01
CA ASP A 70 -28.54 -12.29 -9.56
C ASP A 70 -29.00 -13.58 -8.84
N ALA A 71 -29.98 -14.30 -9.41
CA ALA A 71 -30.50 -15.53 -8.81
C ALA A 71 -29.63 -16.76 -9.13
N ASN A 72 -29.02 -16.80 -10.31
CA ASN A 72 -28.19 -17.93 -10.77
C ASN A 72 -26.69 -17.63 -10.82
N ASN A 73 -26.23 -16.51 -10.25
CA ASN A 73 -24.81 -16.21 -10.22
C ASN A 73 -24.00 -17.31 -9.50
N GLY A 74 -22.95 -17.80 -10.18
CA GLY A 74 -22.14 -18.96 -9.79
C GLY A 74 -22.43 -20.23 -10.60
N THR A 75 -23.42 -20.22 -11.50
CA THR A 75 -23.81 -21.37 -12.32
C THR A 75 -22.73 -21.76 -13.34
N ALA A 76 -22.04 -20.79 -13.95
CA ALA A 76 -20.98 -21.02 -14.93
C ALA A 76 -19.80 -21.78 -14.29
N HIS A 77 -19.34 -21.30 -13.13
CA HIS A 77 -18.31 -21.97 -12.34
C HIS A 77 -18.77 -23.34 -11.83
N PHE A 78 -20.02 -23.45 -11.35
CA PHE A 78 -20.58 -24.75 -10.93
C PHE A 78 -20.60 -25.75 -12.10
N LEU A 79 -20.97 -25.29 -13.29
CA LEU A 79 -21.01 -26.11 -14.50
C LEU A 79 -19.62 -26.62 -14.91
N GLU A 80 -18.58 -25.81 -14.72
CA GLU A 80 -17.19 -26.23 -14.91
C GLU A 80 -16.84 -27.46 -14.06
N HIS A 81 -17.17 -27.45 -12.76
CA HIS A 81 -16.95 -28.60 -11.86
C HIS A 81 -17.74 -29.83 -12.31
N MET A 82 -18.95 -29.61 -12.82
CA MET A 82 -19.85 -30.68 -13.24
C MET A 82 -19.48 -31.28 -14.60
N ALA A 83 -18.73 -30.56 -15.44
CA ALA A 83 -18.36 -30.99 -16.78
C ALA A 83 -17.57 -32.31 -16.76
N PHE A 84 -16.79 -32.57 -15.73
CA PHE A 84 -15.95 -33.77 -15.61
C PHE A 84 -16.60 -34.91 -14.81
N LYS A 85 -17.83 -34.75 -14.30
CA LYS A 85 -18.49 -35.74 -13.41
C LYS A 85 -19.28 -36.82 -14.15
N GLY A 86 -18.93 -37.06 -15.41
CA GLY A 86 -19.49 -38.10 -16.26
C GLY A 86 -20.60 -37.60 -17.20
N THR A 87 -20.72 -38.32 -18.31
CA THR A 87 -21.70 -38.11 -19.38
C THR A 87 -22.69 -39.26 -19.43
N ASN A 88 -23.66 -39.20 -20.33
CA ASN A 88 -24.55 -40.34 -20.58
C ASN A 88 -23.82 -41.52 -21.26
N ARG A 89 -22.70 -41.27 -21.95
CA ARG A 89 -21.89 -42.30 -22.62
C ARG A 89 -20.77 -42.85 -21.73
N ARG A 90 -20.23 -42.02 -20.83
CA ARG A 90 -19.05 -42.34 -20.02
C ARG A 90 -19.32 -42.04 -18.55
N THR A 91 -19.06 -43.02 -17.68
CA THR A 91 -19.01 -42.75 -16.24
C THR A 91 -17.84 -41.82 -15.93
N GLN A 92 -17.87 -41.12 -14.78
CA GLN A 92 -16.77 -40.25 -14.36
C GLN A 92 -15.42 -40.99 -14.39
N HIS A 93 -15.34 -42.18 -13.78
CA HIS A 93 -14.11 -42.95 -13.74
C HIS A 93 -13.65 -43.41 -15.12
N ALA A 94 -14.57 -43.81 -16.00
CA ALA A 94 -14.22 -44.21 -17.37
C ALA A 94 -13.70 -43.01 -18.18
N LEU A 95 -14.29 -41.82 -18.01
CA LEU A 95 -13.84 -40.58 -18.63
C LEU A 95 -12.42 -40.21 -18.19
N GLU A 96 -12.18 -40.19 -16.89
CA GLU A 96 -10.85 -39.89 -16.31
C GLU A 96 -9.80 -40.91 -16.79
N LEU A 97 -10.13 -42.21 -16.74
CA LEU A 97 -9.25 -43.28 -17.18
C LEU A 97 -8.96 -43.23 -18.69
N GLU A 98 -9.94 -42.89 -19.52
CA GLU A 98 -9.74 -42.75 -20.97
C GLU A 98 -8.77 -41.59 -21.29
N VAL A 99 -8.93 -40.44 -20.62
CA VAL A 99 -8.03 -39.29 -20.75
C VAL A 99 -6.61 -39.63 -20.28
N GLU A 100 -6.47 -40.29 -19.13
CA GLU A 100 -5.16 -40.70 -18.60
C GLU A 100 -4.47 -41.76 -19.48
N ASN A 101 -5.22 -42.74 -20.00
CA ASN A 101 -4.65 -43.80 -20.84
C ASN A 101 -4.06 -43.30 -22.16
N ILE A 102 -4.63 -42.23 -22.74
CA ILE A 102 -4.05 -41.58 -23.93
C ILE A 102 -2.97 -40.56 -23.58
N GLY A 103 -2.65 -40.39 -22.28
CA GLY A 103 -1.68 -39.41 -21.80
C GLY A 103 -2.09 -37.97 -22.06
N ALA A 104 -3.40 -37.70 -22.17
CA ALA A 104 -3.91 -36.36 -22.39
C ALA A 104 -4.15 -35.65 -21.06
N HIS A 105 -4.04 -34.32 -21.10
CA HIS A 105 -4.43 -33.43 -20.01
C HIS A 105 -5.65 -32.64 -20.43
N LEU A 106 -6.78 -32.92 -19.79
CA LEU A 106 -8.03 -32.21 -19.97
C LEU A 106 -8.17 -31.16 -18.87
N ASN A 107 -8.56 -29.95 -19.23
CA ASN A 107 -8.76 -28.86 -18.27
C ASN A 107 -9.90 -27.92 -18.73
N ALA A 108 -10.40 -27.13 -17.79
CA ALA A 108 -11.34 -26.06 -18.05
C ALA A 108 -11.02 -24.84 -17.19
N TYR A 109 -11.57 -23.69 -17.57
CA TYR A 109 -11.64 -22.52 -16.72
C TYR A 109 -12.78 -21.60 -17.16
N THR A 110 -13.32 -20.87 -16.20
CA THR A 110 -14.39 -19.89 -16.41
C THR A 110 -13.92 -18.48 -16.04
N SER A 111 -14.27 -17.51 -16.87
CA SER A 111 -14.05 -16.08 -16.66
C SER A 111 -15.40 -15.34 -16.65
N ARG A 112 -15.37 -14.01 -16.57
CA ARG A 112 -16.57 -13.17 -16.64
C ARG A 112 -17.28 -13.28 -17.99
N GLU A 113 -16.56 -13.39 -19.11
CA GLU A 113 -17.16 -13.45 -20.46
C GLU A 113 -16.92 -14.75 -21.21
N GLN A 114 -16.05 -15.63 -20.72
CA GLN A 114 -15.60 -16.81 -21.47
C GLN A 114 -15.55 -18.06 -20.60
N THR A 115 -15.87 -19.20 -21.19
CA THR A 115 -15.66 -20.52 -20.59
C THR A 115 -14.92 -21.37 -21.60
N VAL A 116 -13.89 -22.07 -21.14
CA VAL A 116 -12.98 -22.82 -22.02
C VAL A 116 -12.86 -24.25 -21.53
N TYR A 117 -12.97 -25.19 -22.47
CA TYR A 117 -12.68 -26.61 -22.23
C TYR A 117 -11.66 -27.07 -23.26
N TYR A 118 -10.50 -27.53 -22.82
CA TYR A 118 -9.44 -27.94 -23.74
C TYR A 118 -8.72 -29.20 -23.26
N ALA A 119 -8.20 -29.95 -24.23
CA ALA A 119 -7.39 -31.13 -24.02
C ALA A 119 -6.05 -30.97 -24.75
N LYS A 120 -4.96 -31.29 -24.05
CA LYS A 120 -3.61 -31.36 -24.59
C LYS A 120 -3.18 -32.82 -24.65
N GLY A 121 -2.73 -33.29 -25.81
CA GLY A 121 -2.33 -34.68 -25.98
C GLY A 121 -1.46 -34.91 -27.22
N PHE A 122 -1.28 -36.17 -27.59
CA PHE A 122 -0.56 -36.53 -28.81
C PHE A 122 -1.41 -36.29 -30.06
N ARG A 123 -0.75 -36.00 -31.18
CA ARG A 123 -1.39 -35.80 -32.49
C ARG A 123 -2.36 -36.93 -32.87
N LYS A 124 -1.97 -38.18 -32.63
CA LYS A 124 -2.78 -39.36 -32.96
C LYS A 124 -4.10 -39.44 -32.17
N ASP A 125 -4.17 -38.80 -31.00
CA ASP A 125 -5.29 -38.87 -30.06
C ASP A 125 -6.22 -37.65 -30.15
N VAL A 126 -5.97 -36.73 -31.09
CA VAL A 126 -6.78 -35.52 -31.32
C VAL A 126 -8.25 -35.88 -31.57
N GLY A 127 -8.52 -36.91 -32.37
CA GLY A 127 -9.89 -37.38 -32.63
C GLY A 127 -10.62 -37.81 -31.35
N THR A 128 -9.94 -38.55 -30.48
CA THR A 128 -10.47 -38.98 -29.17
C THR A 128 -10.72 -37.79 -28.26
N ALA A 129 -9.79 -36.83 -28.21
CA ALA A 129 -9.95 -35.60 -27.43
C ALA A 129 -11.17 -34.78 -27.87
N VAL A 130 -11.41 -34.66 -29.18
CA VAL A 130 -12.59 -33.96 -29.72
C VAL A 130 -13.89 -34.70 -29.37
N ASP A 131 -13.93 -36.04 -29.45
CA ASP A 131 -15.11 -36.82 -29.02
C ASP A 131 -15.39 -36.64 -27.52
N ILE A 132 -14.34 -36.63 -26.69
CA ILE A 132 -14.46 -36.41 -25.24
C ILE A 132 -15.04 -35.03 -24.95
N ILE A 133 -14.48 -33.96 -25.52
CA ILE A 133 -14.95 -32.58 -25.30
C ILE A 133 -16.38 -32.43 -25.79
N SER A 134 -16.70 -32.97 -26.97
CA SER A 134 -18.06 -32.96 -27.51
C SER A 134 -19.05 -33.65 -26.58
N ASP A 135 -18.68 -34.79 -26.03
CA ASP A 135 -19.54 -35.57 -25.13
C ASP A 135 -19.77 -34.87 -23.79
N ILE A 136 -18.73 -34.23 -23.24
CA ILE A 136 -18.81 -33.42 -22.02
C ILE A 136 -19.77 -32.24 -22.20
N LEU A 137 -19.67 -31.52 -23.32
CA LEU A 137 -20.46 -30.32 -23.56
C LEU A 137 -21.93 -30.60 -23.87
N GLN A 138 -22.24 -31.73 -24.52
CA GLN A 138 -23.60 -32.03 -25.00
C GLN A 138 -24.36 -33.05 -24.15
N ASN A 139 -23.66 -34.03 -23.57
CA ASN A 139 -24.27 -35.20 -22.93
C ASN A 139 -23.93 -35.31 -21.44
N SER A 140 -23.57 -34.20 -20.77
CA SER A 140 -23.33 -34.21 -19.32
C SER A 140 -24.57 -34.69 -18.57
N LYS A 141 -24.37 -35.65 -17.66
CA LYS A 141 -25.49 -36.28 -16.93
C LYS A 141 -26.12 -35.32 -15.91
N LEU A 142 -25.31 -34.41 -15.37
CA LEU A 142 -25.66 -33.49 -14.28
C LEU A 142 -26.35 -34.24 -13.13
N ASP A 143 -25.72 -35.30 -12.64
CA ASP A 143 -26.26 -36.17 -11.60
C ASP A 143 -26.48 -35.40 -10.30
N ALA A 144 -27.69 -35.47 -9.72
CA ALA A 144 -28.03 -34.70 -8.52
C ALA A 144 -27.12 -35.04 -7.32
N SER A 145 -26.67 -36.29 -7.20
CA SER A 145 -25.74 -36.67 -6.14
C SER A 145 -24.35 -36.07 -6.36
N ALA A 146 -23.91 -35.91 -7.61
CA ALA A 146 -22.66 -35.25 -7.95
C ALA A 146 -22.74 -33.74 -7.71
N VAL A 147 -23.87 -33.11 -8.02
CA VAL A 147 -24.12 -31.69 -7.71
C VAL A 147 -23.94 -31.41 -6.22
N GLU A 148 -24.54 -32.23 -5.34
CA GLU A 148 -24.37 -32.02 -3.89
C GLU A 148 -22.93 -32.27 -3.40
N ARG A 149 -22.21 -33.23 -3.97
CA ARG A 149 -20.79 -33.45 -3.63
C ARG A 149 -19.89 -32.30 -4.08
N GLU A 150 -20.09 -31.80 -5.30
CA GLU A 150 -19.30 -30.69 -5.84
C GLU A 150 -19.63 -29.37 -5.14
N ARG A 151 -20.86 -29.21 -4.63
CA ARG A 151 -21.23 -28.04 -3.82
C ARG A 151 -20.27 -27.85 -2.63
N ASP A 152 -19.95 -28.92 -1.91
CA ASP A 152 -19.01 -28.88 -0.79
C ASP A 152 -17.57 -28.59 -1.25
N VAL A 153 -17.19 -29.03 -2.44
CA VAL A 153 -15.87 -28.74 -3.04
C VAL A 153 -15.77 -27.25 -3.36
N ILE A 154 -16.77 -26.70 -4.05
CA ILE A 154 -16.83 -25.27 -4.43
C ILE A 154 -16.85 -24.37 -3.19
N LEU A 155 -17.55 -24.77 -2.13
CA LEU A 155 -17.54 -24.01 -0.87
C LEU A 155 -16.17 -24.01 -0.19
N ARG A 156 -15.40 -25.10 -0.27
CA ARG A 156 -14.02 -25.14 0.22
C ARG A 156 -13.09 -24.31 -0.66
N GLU A 157 -13.25 -24.38 -1.97
CA GLU A 157 -12.49 -23.56 -2.91
C GLU A 157 -12.73 -22.07 -2.69
N GLN A 158 -13.98 -21.65 -2.49
CA GLN A 158 -14.30 -20.28 -2.10
C GLN A 158 -13.54 -19.84 -0.84
N GLN A 159 -13.42 -20.71 0.17
CA GLN A 159 -12.64 -20.42 1.38
C GLN A 159 -11.13 -20.29 1.12
N GLU A 160 -10.60 -21.01 0.13
CA GLU A 160 -9.18 -20.89 -0.26
C GLU A 160 -8.94 -19.63 -1.10
N VAL A 161 -9.84 -19.29 -2.03
CA VAL A 161 -9.79 -18.05 -2.82
C VAL A 161 -9.91 -16.82 -1.92
N ASP A 162 -10.74 -16.88 -0.85
CA ASP A 162 -10.87 -15.81 0.14
C ASP A 162 -9.53 -15.47 0.85
N LYS A 163 -8.55 -16.39 0.84
CA LYS A 163 -7.19 -16.16 1.38
C LYS A 163 -6.27 -15.50 0.35
N GLN A 164 -6.60 -15.55 -0.95
CA GLN A 164 -5.86 -14.92 -2.02
C GLN A 164 -6.29 -13.45 -2.16
N LEU A 165 -5.58 -12.58 -1.44
CA LEU A 165 -5.95 -11.17 -1.29
C LEU A 165 -5.99 -10.39 -2.61
N GLU A 166 -5.19 -10.78 -3.60
CA GLU A 166 -5.21 -10.17 -4.93
C GLU A 166 -6.55 -10.40 -5.63
N GLU A 167 -6.97 -11.65 -5.76
CA GLU A 167 -8.26 -12.02 -6.35
C GLU A 167 -9.43 -11.34 -5.62
N VAL A 168 -9.41 -11.35 -4.29
CA VAL A 168 -10.44 -10.71 -3.47
C VAL A 168 -10.51 -9.20 -3.71
N VAL A 169 -9.37 -8.53 -3.86
CA VAL A 169 -9.33 -7.09 -4.15
C VAL A 169 -9.82 -6.80 -5.58
N PHE A 170 -9.47 -7.64 -6.56
CA PHE A 170 -9.98 -7.50 -7.92
C PHE A 170 -11.48 -7.78 -8.01
N ASP A 171 -12.02 -8.76 -7.29
CA ASP A 171 -13.46 -9.00 -7.22
C ASP A 171 -14.20 -7.81 -6.59
N HIS A 172 -13.67 -7.24 -5.52
CA HIS A 172 -14.18 -6.00 -4.94
C HIS A 172 -14.08 -4.82 -5.93
N LEU A 173 -12.99 -4.71 -6.70
CA LEU A 173 -12.81 -3.67 -7.70
C LEU A 173 -13.87 -3.76 -8.80
N HIS A 174 -14.15 -4.95 -9.33
CA HIS A 174 -15.21 -5.15 -10.31
C HIS A 174 -16.58 -4.82 -9.73
N ALA A 175 -16.86 -5.28 -8.50
CA ALA A 175 -18.13 -5.02 -7.83
C ALA A 175 -18.42 -3.52 -7.64
N VAL A 176 -17.39 -2.72 -7.35
CA VAL A 176 -17.55 -1.26 -7.21
C VAL A 176 -17.49 -0.51 -8.55
N ALA A 177 -16.71 -0.98 -9.51
CA ALA A 177 -16.65 -0.34 -10.83
C ALA A 177 -17.93 -0.56 -11.65
N TYR A 178 -18.61 -1.69 -11.47
CA TYR A 178 -19.80 -2.09 -12.23
C TYR A 178 -20.98 -2.45 -11.30
N GLN A 179 -21.26 -1.56 -10.34
CA GLN A 179 -22.31 -1.78 -9.34
C GLN A 179 -23.67 -2.04 -9.99
N GLY A 180 -24.37 -3.08 -9.50
CA GLY A 180 -25.70 -3.46 -9.99
C GLY A 180 -25.72 -4.01 -11.43
N GLN A 181 -24.56 -4.20 -12.06
CA GLN A 181 -24.44 -4.67 -13.43
C GLN A 181 -23.84 -6.07 -13.47
N PRO A 182 -24.07 -6.85 -14.56
CA PRO A 182 -23.57 -8.21 -14.66
C PRO A 182 -22.05 -8.36 -14.50
N LEU A 183 -21.29 -7.37 -14.95
CA LEU A 183 -19.83 -7.39 -14.90
C LEU A 183 -19.27 -7.21 -13.48
N GLY A 184 -20.07 -6.65 -12.56
CA GLY A 184 -19.70 -6.47 -11.15
C GLY A 184 -19.86 -7.74 -10.30
N ARG A 185 -20.44 -8.81 -10.86
CA ARG A 185 -20.60 -10.10 -10.16
C ARG A 185 -19.28 -10.86 -10.12
N THR A 186 -19.07 -11.64 -9.06
CA THR A 186 -17.93 -12.55 -8.96
C THR A 186 -18.19 -13.81 -9.79
N ILE A 187 -17.12 -14.52 -10.15
CA ILE A 187 -17.22 -15.73 -10.99
C ILE A 187 -17.83 -16.89 -10.18
N LEU A 188 -17.39 -17.08 -8.93
CA LEU A 188 -17.90 -18.14 -8.05
C LEU A 188 -19.35 -17.88 -7.60
N GLY A 189 -19.75 -16.62 -7.54
CA GLY A 189 -21.04 -16.18 -7.00
C GLY A 189 -21.13 -16.25 -5.47
N PRO A 190 -22.21 -15.70 -4.89
CA PRO A 190 -22.37 -15.64 -3.45
C PRO A 190 -22.70 -17.02 -2.86
N LYS A 191 -22.20 -17.29 -1.65
CA LYS A 191 -22.47 -18.54 -0.92
C LYS A 191 -23.96 -18.93 -0.88
N LYS A 192 -24.86 -17.95 -0.75
CA LYS A 192 -26.31 -18.19 -0.75
C LYS A 192 -26.77 -18.84 -2.06
N ASN A 193 -26.28 -18.37 -3.21
CA ASN A 193 -26.63 -18.92 -4.51
C ASN A 193 -25.99 -20.29 -4.71
N ILE A 194 -24.72 -20.45 -4.32
CA ILE A 194 -24.04 -21.74 -4.34
C ILE A 194 -24.82 -22.79 -3.56
N LEU A 195 -25.52 -22.43 -2.47
CA LEU A 195 -26.38 -23.36 -1.73
C LEU A 195 -27.74 -23.63 -2.39
N SER A 196 -28.23 -22.75 -3.26
CA SER A 196 -29.55 -22.87 -3.89
C SER A 196 -29.54 -23.42 -5.31
N ILE A 197 -28.41 -23.37 -6.03
CA ILE A 197 -28.27 -23.85 -7.41
C ILE A 197 -28.62 -25.34 -7.50
N LYS A 198 -29.54 -25.69 -8.40
CA LYS A 198 -29.99 -27.05 -8.68
C LYS A 198 -29.58 -27.50 -10.08
N ARG A 199 -29.75 -28.79 -10.35
CA ARG A 199 -29.54 -29.40 -11.67
C ARG A 199 -30.26 -28.65 -12.80
N ASP A 200 -31.50 -28.26 -12.57
CA ASP A 200 -32.33 -27.63 -13.61
C ASP A 200 -31.80 -26.22 -13.98
N ASP A 201 -31.17 -25.51 -13.04
CA ASP A 201 -30.52 -24.22 -13.31
C ASP A 201 -29.30 -24.42 -14.23
N LEU A 202 -28.49 -25.44 -13.97
CA LEU A 202 -27.34 -25.81 -14.81
C LEU A 202 -27.79 -26.21 -16.22
N ALA A 203 -28.83 -27.05 -16.32
CA ALA A 203 -29.40 -27.47 -17.60
C ALA A 203 -29.98 -26.29 -18.39
N SER A 204 -30.64 -25.36 -17.71
CA SER A 204 -31.16 -24.13 -18.33
C SER A 204 -30.02 -23.22 -18.81
N TYR A 205 -28.93 -23.11 -18.05
CA TYR A 205 -27.76 -22.34 -18.44
C TYR A 205 -27.09 -22.90 -19.69
N ILE A 206 -26.86 -24.22 -19.76
CA ILE A 206 -26.34 -24.90 -20.96
C ILE A 206 -27.25 -24.62 -22.15
N LYS A 207 -28.57 -24.85 -22.01
CA LYS A 207 -29.52 -24.67 -23.11
C LYS A 207 -29.54 -23.25 -23.67
N THR A 208 -29.29 -22.26 -22.83
CA THR A 208 -29.33 -20.84 -23.21
C THR A 208 -28.01 -20.35 -23.80
N ASN A 209 -26.88 -20.81 -23.26
CA ASN A 209 -25.57 -20.23 -23.54
C ASN A 209 -24.67 -21.11 -24.41
N TYR A 210 -24.84 -22.44 -24.39
CA TYR A 210 -23.96 -23.38 -25.10
C TYR A 210 -24.55 -23.69 -26.48
N THR A 211 -24.55 -22.66 -27.34
CA THR A 211 -25.06 -22.72 -28.70
C THR A 211 -23.91 -22.65 -29.71
N SER A 212 -24.08 -23.26 -30.88
CA SER A 212 -23.02 -23.37 -31.90
C SER A 212 -22.48 -22.03 -32.38
N ASP A 213 -23.33 -21.01 -32.50
CA ASP A 213 -22.99 -19.64 -32.92
C ASP A 213 -22.13 -18.87 -31.91
N ARG A 214 -22.06 -19.34 -30.65
CA ARG A 214 -21.27 -18.75 -29.55
C ARG A 214 -20.00 -19.56 -29.23
N MET A 215 -19.72 -20.58 -30.03
CA MET A 215 -18.63 -21.52 -29.79
C MET A 215 -17.58 -21.47 -30.88
N VAL A 216 -16.32 -21.64 -30.48
CA VAL A 216 -15.18 -21.80 -31.38
C VAL A 216 -14.41 -23.06 -31.00
N LEU A 217 -14.32 -24.03 -31.91
CA LEU A 217 -13.44 -25.17 -31.78
C LEU A 217 -12.05 -24.79 -32.32
N VAL A 218 -11.03 -24.84 -31.48
CA VAL A 218 -9.67 -24.46 -31.82
C VAL A 218 -8.74 -25.67 -31.76
N GLY A 219 -7.84 -25.79 -32.73
CA GLY A 219 -6.74 -26.75 -32.73
C GLY A 219 -5.39 -26.11 -33.02
N ALA A 220 -4.38 -26.36 -32.18
CA ALA A 220 -3.03 -25.86 -32.39
C ALA A 220 -1.98 -26.96 -32.20
N GLY A 221 -0.96 -26.98 -33.06
CA GLY A 221 0.11 -27.99 -33.04
C GLY A 221 -0.09 -29.05 -34.12
N GLY A 222 0.11 -30.33 -33.76
CA GLY A 222 -0.05 -31.46 -34.67
C GLY A 222 -1.50 -31.78 -35.03
N VAL A 223 -2.20 -30.82 -35.65
CA VAL A 223 -3.62 -30.94 -36.05
C VAL A 223 -3.76 -30.52 -37.51
N ASP A 224 -4.47 -31.32 -38.31
CA ASP A 224 -4.84 -30.98 -39.68
C ASP A 224 -6.19 -30.25 -39.71
N HIS A 225 -6.33 -29.21 -40.54
CA HIS A 225 -7.53 -28.36 -40.53
C HIS A 225 -8.74 -29.13 -41.02
N GLU A 226 -8.61 -29.81 -42.16
CA GLU A 226 -9.65 -30.57 -42.81
C GLU A 226 -10.08 -31.78 -41.96
N GLU A 227 -9.14 -32.41 -41.26
CA GLU A 227 -9.44 -33.45 -40.28
C GLU A 227 -10.26 -32.90 -39.10
N LEU A 228 -9.86 -31.76 -38.52
CA LEU A 228 -10.59 -31.15 -37.41
C LEU A 228 -12.00 -30.69 -37.83
N VAL A 229 -12.15 -30.15 -39.04
CA VAL A 229 -13.47 -29.77 -39.59
C VAL A 229 -14.38 -31.00 -39.71
N LYS A 230 -13.89 -32.13 -40.23
CA LYS A 230 -14.67 -33.38 -40.31
C LYS A 230 -15.06 -33.91 -38.94
N LEU A 231 -14.15 -33.84 -37.97
CA LEU A 231 -14.46 -34.20 -36.58
C LEU A 231 -15.53 -33.27 -36.01
N ALA A 232 -15.44 -31.97 -36.29
CA ALA A 232 -16.43 -30.99 -35.85
C ALA A 232 -17.81 -31.26 -36.45
N GLU A 233 -17.89 -31.54 -37.74
CA GLU A 233 -19.13 -31.94 -38.41
C GLU A 233 -19.72 -33.22 -37.82
N ARG A 234 -18.87 -34.21 -37.50
CA ARG A 234 -19.34 -35.47 -36.91
C ARG A 234 -19.88 -35.30 -35.50
N HIS A 235 -19.21 -34.51 -34.66
CA HIS A 235 -19.45 -34.47 -33.22
C HIS A 235 -20.33 -33.28 -32.79
N PHE A 236 -20.28 -32.14 -33.49
CA PHE A 236 -20.95 -30.90 -33.10
C PHE A 236 -22.04 -30.43 -34.06
N ALA A 237 -22.32 -31.12 -35.17
CA ALA A 237 -23.39 -30.72 -36.10
C ALA A 237 -24.78 -30.64 -35.45
N GLY A 238 -25.02 -31.42 -34.39
CA GLY A 238 -26.28 -31.44 -33.64
C GLY A 238 -26.48 -30.29 -32.66
N LEU A 239 -25.48 -29.42 -32.44
CA LEU A 239 -25.59 -28.30 -31.50
C LEU A 239 -26.70 -27.32 -31.95
N PRO A 240 -27.52 -26.83 -31.00
CA PRO A 240 -28.53 -25.83 -31.31
C PRO A 240 -27.88 -24.48 -31.62
N VAL A 241 -28.46 -23.78 -32.59
CA VAL A 241 -28.16 -22.37 -32.86
C VAL A 241 -28.99 -21.51 -31.90
N SER A 242 -28.45 -20.41 -31.40
CA SER A 242 -29.20 -19.49 -30.56
C SER A 242 -30.40 -18.89 -31.33
N PRO A 243 -31.50 -18.51 -30.64
CA PRO A 243 -32.67 -17.93 -31.30
C PRO A 243 -32.37 -16.63 -32.06
N ASN A 244 -31.38 -15.85 -31.58
CA ASN A 244 -30.94 -14.60 -32.17
C ASN A 244 -29.41 -14.65 -32.35
N PRO A 245 -28.91 -15.33 -33.40
CA PRO A 245 -27.48 -15.53 -33.57
C PRO A 245 -26.78 -14.22 -33.87
N ILE A 246 -25.82 -13.87 -33.03
CA ILE A 246 -24.97 -12.70 -33.19
C ILE A 246 -23.59 -13.19 -33.63
N PRO A 247 -23.02 -12.67 -34.72
CA PRO A 247 -21.66 -13.03 -35.13
C PRO A 247 -20.65 -12.80 -34.00
N LEU A 248 -19.72 -13.72 -33.84
CA LEU A 248 -18.62 -13.62 -32.87
C LEU A 248 -17.93 -12.24 -32.96
N GLY A 249 -17.54 -11.70 -31.81
CA GLY A 249 -16.93 -10.38 -31.69
C GLY A 249 -17.87 -9.19 -31.76
N ARG A 250 -19.19 -9.41 -31.81
CA ARG A 250 -20.18 -8.34 -31.61
C ARG A 250 -20.78 -8.43 -30.22
N VAL A 251 -21.04 -7.27 -29.62
CA VAL A 251 -21.59 -7.18 -28.27
C VAL A 251 -23.03 -7.68 -28.26
N ALA A 252 -23.31 -8.75 -27.51
CA ALA A 252 -24.63 -9.36 -27.36
C ALA A 252 -25.50 -8.70 -26.27
N HIS A 253 -24.91 -7.84 -25.45
CA HIS A 253 -25.52 -7.20 -24.28
C HIS A 253 -25.39 -5.66 -24.32
N GLY A 254 -26.15 -4.98 -23.46
CA GLY A 254 -26.03 -3.53 -23.29
C GLY A 254 -24.65 -3.11 -22.77
N LYS A 255 -24.23 -1.89 -23.11
CA LYS A 255 -22.94 -1.35 -22.64
C LYS A 255 -22.94 -1.26 -21.11
N SER A 256 -21.93 -1.82 -20.47
CA SER A 256 -21.65 -1.62 -19.04
C SER A 256 -21.17 -0.19 -18.80
N GLU A 257 -21.70 0.42 -17.75
CA GLU A 257 -21.34 1.75 -17.26
C GLU A 257 -20.30 1.62 -16.15
N PHE A 258 -19.16 2.31 -16.30
CA PHE A 258 -18.17 2.40 -15.23
C PHE A 258 -18.61 3.45 -14.22
N ILE A 259 -18.63 3.07 -12.94
CA ILE A 259 -19.01 3.95 -11.83
C ILE A 259 -17.79 4.18 -10.95
N GLY A 260 -17.37 5.44 -10.85
CA GLY A 260 -16.35 5.88 -9.93
C GLY A 260 -16.79 5.76 -8.48
N SER A 261 -16.26 4.79 -7.76
CA SER A 261 -16.64 4.53 -6.37
C SER A 261 -15.55 3.78 -5.61
N GLU A 262 -15.72 3.63 -4.30
CA GLU A 262 -14.72 2.95 -3.49
C GLU A 262 -15.30 1.93 -2.51
N VAL A 263 -14.55 0.87 -2.27
CA VAL A 263 -14.74 -0.05 -1.15
C VAL A 263 -13.44 -0.20 -0.37
N ARG A 264 -13.57 -0.10 0.95
CA ARG A 264 -12.45 -0.25 1.88
C ARG A 264 -12.82 -1.28 2.94
N VAL A 265 -12.37 -2.51 2.77
CA VAL A 265 -12.59 -3.59 3.74
C VAL A 265 -11.49 -3.53 4.77
N ARG A 266 -11.75 -2.83 5.88
CA ARG A 266 -10.76 -2.62 6.94
C ARG A 266 -10.51 -3.92 7.70
N ASP A 267 -9.26 -4.35 7.73
CA ASP A 267 -8.78 -5.44 8.58
C ASP A 267 -7.50 -4.99 9.29
N ASP A 268 -7.61 -4.78 10.60
CA ASP A 268 -6.52 -4.26 11.43
C ASP A 268 -5.47 -5.32 11.79
N THR A 269 -5.76 -6.60 11.49
CA THR A 269 -4.90 -7.75 11.79
C THR A 269 -3.88 -8.04 10.69
N MET A 270 -4.09 -7.51 9.49
CA MET A 270 -3.22 -7.70 8.34
C MET A 270 -1.90 -6.93 8.46
N SER A 271 -0.82 -7.56 8.02
CA SER A 271 0.53 -6.98 7.97
C SER A 271 0.76 -6.07 6.76
N THR A 272 0.08 -6.35 5.64
CA THR A 272 0.17 -5.60 4.38
C THR A 272 -1.18 -5.00 4.00
N ALA A 273 -1.15 -3.84 3.35
CA ALA A 273 -2.31 -3.26 2.68
C ALA A 273 -2.28 -3.65 1.20
N HIS A 274 -3.43 -4.08 0.69
CA HIS A 274 -3.67 -4.42 -0.72
C HIS A 274 -4.63 -3.39 -1.32
N ILE A 275 -4.23 -2.74 -2.40
CA ILE A 275 -4.94 -1.59 -2.96
C ILE A 275 -4.96 -1.71 -4.48
N ALA A 276 -6.14 -1.73 -5.09
CA ALA A 276 -6.31 -1.57 -6.54
C ALA A 276 -7.00 -0.24 -6.84
N ILE A 277 -6.43 0.50 -7.78
CA ILE A 277 -6.97 1.76 -8.30
C ILE A 277 -7.15 1.58 -9.80
N ALA A 278 -8.32 1.89 -10.33
CA ALA A 278 -8.60 1.80 -11.76
C ALA A 278 -9.44 2.96 -12.28
N VAL A 279 -9.30 3.24 -13.57
CA VAL A 279 -10.24 4.04 -14.38
C VAL A 279 -10.95 3.11 -15.38
N GLU A 280 -11.98 3.63 -16.06
CA GLU A 280 -12.60 2.93 -17.19
C GLU A 280 -11.53 2.63 -18.26
N GLY A 281 -11.35 1.35 -18.53
CA GLY A 281 -10.54 0.84 -19.64
C GLY A 281 -11.31 0.82 -20.94
N VAL A 282 -10.77 0.10 -21.93
CA VAL A 282 -11.39 -0.03 -23.24
C VAL A 282 -11.69 -1.48 -23.56
N GLY A 283 -12.75 -1.71 -24.33
CA GLY A 283 -13.07 -3.04 -24.81
C GLY A 283 -12.13 -3.55 -25.90
N TRP A 284 -12.18 -4.86 -26.18
CA TRP A 284 -11.27 -5.56 -27.10
C TRP A 284 -11.23 -4.97 -28.51
N SER A 285 -12.36 -4.51 -29.03
CA SER A 285 -12.47 -3.95 -30.39
C SER A 285 -12.17 -2.46 -30.48
N SER A 286 -11.84 -1.80 -29.36
CA SER A 286 -11.58 -0.35 -29.34
C SER A 286 -10.30 0.00 -30.11
N PRO A 287 -10.28 1.09 -30.91
CA PRO A 287 -9.05 1.58 -31.52
C PRO A 287 -8.01 2.05 -30.49
N ASP A 288 -8.44 2.33 -29.25
CA ASP A 288 -7.58 2.77 -28.16
C ASP A 288 -6.94 1.59 -27.38
N TYR A 289 -7.22 0.34 -27.75
CA TYR A 289 -6.72 -0.87 -27.07
C TYR A 289 -5.18 -0.94 -27.01
N PHE A 290 -4.49 -0.86 -28.15
CA PHE A 290 -3.03 -0.92 -28.18
C PHE A 290 -2.35 0.29 -27.51
N PRO A 291 -2.80 1.54 -27.70
CA PRO A 291 -2.30 2.67 -26.92
C PRO A 291 -2.41 2.48 -25.41
N MET A 292 -3.51 1.89 -24.90
CA MET A 292 -3.68 1.62 -23.48
C MET A 292 -2.77 0.50 -22.96
N LEU A 293 -2.53 -0.55 -23.76
CA LEU A 293 -1.53 -1.57 -23.42
C LEU A 293 -0.10 -1.00 -23.39
N VAL A 294 0.26 -0.16 -24.36
CA VAL A 294 1.56 0.52 -24.36
C VAL A 294 1.68 1.42 -23.12
N MET A 295 0.62 2.16 -22.77
CA MET A 295 0.58 2.96 -21.55
C MET A 295 0.75 2.09 -20.28
N GLN A 296 0.09 0.94 -20.20
CA GLN A 296 0.26 -0.03 -19.11
C GLN A 296 1.72 -0.51 -19.00
N SER A 297 2.35 -0.85 -20.12
CA SER A 297 3.76 -1.29 -20.18
C SER A 297 4.76 -0.18 -19.82
N ILE A 298 4.41 1.11 -19.93
CA ILE A 298 5.29 2.21 -19.46
C ILE A 298 5.49 2.14 -17.95
N PHE A 299 4.40 1.88 -17.20
CA PHE A 299 4.46 1.71 -15.74
C PHE A 299 5.08 0.36 -15.36
N GLY A 300 4.69 -0.69 -16.09
CA GLY A 300 5.15 -2.06 -15.92
C GLY A 300 4.78 -2.65 -14.57
N ASN A 301 5.54 -3.67 -14.17
CA ASN A 301 5.42 -4.34 -12.87
C ASN A 301 6.72 -4.16 -12.10
N TRP A 302 6.62 -4.14 -10.77
CA TRP A 302 7.77 -4.01 -9.90
C TRP A 302 7.58 -4.81 -8.62
N ASP A 303 8.65 -5.43 -8.17
CA ASP A 303 8.68 -6.17 -6.92
C ASP A 303 10.03 -5.91 -6.23
N ARG A 304 9.99 -5.65 -4.92
CA ARG A 304 11.17 -5.46 -4.07
C ARG A 304 12.05 -6.71 -4.03
N ALA A 305 11.49 -7.90 -4.22
CA ALA A 305 12.22 -9.17 -4.21
C ALA A 305 13.11 -9.37 -5.45
N LEU A 306 12.91 -8.59 -6.52
CA LEU A 306 13.74 -8.67 -7.72
C LEU A 306 15.15 -8.11 -7.42
N GLY A 307 16.20 -8.87 -7.75
CA GLY A 307 17.58 -8.42 -7.52
C GLY A 307 17.94 -7.11 -8.23
N SER A 308 17.27 -6.80 -9.34
CA SER A 308 17.40 -5.54 -10.09
C SER A 308 16.34 -4.49 -9.74
N SER A 309 15.57 -4.68 -8.67
CA SER A 309 14.48 -3.80 -8.23
C SER A 309 14.80 -2.29 -8.26
N PRO A 310 15.97 -1.80 -7.76
CA PRO A 310 16.29 -0.36 -7.80
C PRO A 310 16.69 0.17 -9.18
N LEU A 311 16.97 -0.72 -10.14
CA LEU A 311 17.46 -0.41 -11.49
C LEU A 311 16.38 -0.53 -12.57
N LEU A 312 15.14 -0.85 -12.20
CA LEU A 312 14.03 -0.98 -13.14
C LEU A 312 13.70 0.36 -13.79
N SER A 313 13.57 0.34 -15.11
CA SER A 313 13.48 1.55 -15.95
C SER A 313 12.23 2.42 -15.75
N SER A 314 11.21 1.94 -15.05
CA SER A 314 9.99 2.72 -14.80
C SER A 314 10.28 3.80 -13.76
N ARG A 315 9.78 5.00 -14.00
CA ARG A 315 9.97 6.12 -13.08
C ARG A 315 9.27 5.86 -11.75
N LEU A 316 8.09 5.22 -11.80
CA LEU A 316 7.34 4.82 -10.62
C LEU A 316 8.14 3.81 -9.77
N SER A 317 8.78 2.82 -10.41
CA SER A 317 9.64 1.86 -9.69
C SER A 317 10.80 2.53 -8.96
N HIS A 318 11.46 3.51 -9.58
CA HIS A 318 12.55 4.22 -8.91
C HIS A 318 12.07 5.01 -7.69
N ILE A 319 10.93 5.69 -7.79
CA ILE A 319 10.35 6.45 -6.67
C ILE A 319 9.96 5.51 -5.53
N ILE A 320 9.26 4.41 -5.85
CA ILE A 320 8.81 3.43 -4.86
C ILE A 320 9.99 2.73 -4.19
N SER A 321 10.98 2.29 -4.96
CA SER A 321 12.17 1.60 -4.46
C SER A 321 13.02 2.52 -3.56
N SER A 322 13.26 3.76 -4.00
CA SER A 322 14.14 4.71 -3.28
C SER A 322 13.54 5.18 -1.95
N ASN A 323 12.21 5.17 -1.83
CA ASN A 323 11.49 5.65 -0.63
C ASN A 323 10.86 4.49 0.18
N ASN A 324 11.08 3.23 -0.22
CA ASN A 324 10.50 2.03 0.41
C ASN A 324 8.97 2.15 0.64
N LEU A 325 8.24 2.50 -0.42
CA LEU A 325 6.80 2.80 -0.33
C LEU A 325 5.90 1.57 -0.51
N ALA A 326 6.35 0.55 -1.24
CA ALA A 326 5.59 -0.66 -1.51
C ALA A 326 6.49 -1.90 -1.50
N ASN A 327 5.87 -3.06 -1.32
CA ASN A 327 6.48 -4.37 -1.51
C ASN A 327 6.48 -4.73 -3.00
N SER A 328 5.36 -4.50 -3.68
CA SER A 328 5.21 -4.71 -5.12
C SER A 328 4.10 -3.83 -5.70
N TYR A 329 4.14 -3.65 -7.02
CA TYR A 329 3.00 -3.16 -7.79
C TYR A 329 2.89 -3.87 -9.14
N MET A 330 1.66 -3.97 -9.64
CA MET A 330 1.35 -4.51 -10.95
C MET A 330 0.40 -3.56 -11.68
N SER A 331 0.83 -3.07 -12.84
CA SER A 331 -0.03 -2.30 -13.74
C SER A 331 -0.86 -3.25 -14.59
N PHE A 332 -2.17 -3.06 -14.66
CA PHE A 332 -3.09 -3.96 -15.37
C PHE A 332 -3.96 -3.22 -16.38
N SER A 333 -4.35 -3.94 -17.43
CA SER A 333 -5.27 -3.48 -18.47
C SER A 333 -6.19 -4.63 -18.85
N THR A 334 -7.32 -4.74 -18.16
CA THR A 334 -8.33 -5.76 -18.40
C THR A 334 -9.35 -5.22 -19.40
N SER A 335 -9.58 -5.93 -20.50
CA SER A 335 -10.58 -5.58 -21.50
C SER A 335 -11.73 -6.56 -21.48
N TYR A 336 -12.94 -6.04 -21.71
CA TYR A 336 -14.15 -6.80 -21.96
C TYR A 336 -14.70 -6.47 -23.34
N SER A 337 -15.82 -7.07 -23.74
CA SER A 337 -16.46 -6.82 -25.05
C SER A 337 -16.74 -5.33 -25.33
N ASP A 338 -17.09 -4.54 -24.32
CA ASP A 338 -17.64 -3.18 -24.45
C ASP A 338 -16.99 -2.12 -23.53
N THR A 339 -16.25 -2.54 -22.50
CA THR A 339 -15.58 -1.69 -21.51
C THR A 339 -14.31 -2.38 -20.99
N GLY A 340 -13.67 -1.86 -19.94
CA GLY A 340 -12.49 -2.48 -19.34
C GLY A 340 -12.12 -1.84 -18.01
N LEU A 341 -11.07 -2.35 -17.37
CA LEU A 341 -10.43 -1.72 -16.23
C LEU A 341 -8.96 -1.50 -16.55
N TRP A 342 -8.51 -0.26 -16.43
CA TRP A 342 -7.09 0.08 -16.56
C TRP A 342 -6.63 0.68 -15.25
N GLY A 343 -5.55 0.14 -14.68
CA GLY A 343 -5.22 0.49 -13.32
C GLY A 343 -3.91 -0.08 -12.81
N ILE A 344 -3.74 0.02 -11.50
CA ILE A 344 -2.58 -0.48 -10.80
C ILE A 344 -3.00 -1.11 -9.48
N TYR A 345 -2.40 -2.26 -9.20
CA TYR A 345 -2.51 -2.99 -7.97
C TYR A 345 -1.23 -2.80 -7.16
N LEU A 346 -1.37 -2.46 -5.88
CA LEU A 346 -0.31 -2.04 -4.99
C LEU A 346 -0.36 -2.90 -3.72
N VAL A 347 0.79 -3.40 -3.29
CA VAL A 347 0.94 -4.13 -2.03
C VAL A 347 2.00 -3.45 -1.18
N THR A 348 1.67 -3.09 0.06
CA THR A 348 2.61 -2.38 0.95
C THR A 348 2.49 -2.77 2.41
N GLU A 349 3.62 -3.04 3.05
CA GLU A 349 3.79 -3.14 4.50
C GLU A 349 4.03 -1.77 5.15
N ASN A 350 4.34 -0.73 4.36
CA ASN A 350 4.55 0.63 4.83
C ASN A 350 3.21 1.35 5.00
N LEU A 351 2.45 0.89 5.99
CA LEU A 351 1.09 1.34 6.27
C LEU A 351 0.98 2.83 6.66
N MET A 352 2.11 3.46 6.98
CA MET A 352 2.18 4.87 7.37
C MET A 352 2.29 5.83 6.18
N ASN A 353 2.73 5.33 5.02
CA ASN A 353 3.03 6.14 3.82
C ASN A 353 2.21 5.67 2.60
N ILE A 354 1.03 5.10 2.83
CA ILE A 354 0.10 4.69 1.75
C ILE A 354 -0.35 5.91 0.92
N ASP A 355 -0.43 7.08 1.56
CA ASP A 355 -0.72 8.35 0.93
C ASP A 355 0.39 8.78 -0.03
N ASP A 356 1.66 8.70 0.37
CA ASP A 356 2.80 8.93 -0.52
C ASP A 356 2.78 7.96 -1.71
N LEU A 357 2.56 6.66 -1.44
CA LEU A 357 2.45 5.63 -2.47
C LEU A 357 1.36 5.96 -3.49
N THR A 358 0.18 6.35 -3.02
CA THR A 358 -0.97 6.72 -3.85
C THR A 358 -0.69 8.02 -4.60
N HIS A 359 -0.11 9.01 -3.93
CA HIS A 359 0.25 10.30 -4.52
C HIS A 359 1.22 10.14 -5.68
N PHE A 360 2.33 9.42 -5.49
CA PHE A 360 3.32 9.21 -6.54
C PHE A 360 2.78 8.37 -7.69
N THR A 361 1.95 7.37 -7.40
CA THR A 361 1.24 6.59 -8.42
C THR A 361 0.35 7.48 -9.29
N LEU A 362 -0.56 8.25 -8.69
CA LEU A 362 -1.46 9.14 -9.43
C LEU A 362 -0.73 10.29 -10.12
N LYS A 363 0.38 10.77 -9.55
CA LYS A 363 1.24 11.78 -10.19
C LYS A 363 1.86 11.25 -11.47
N GLU A 364 2.35 10.00 -11.48
CA GLU A 364 2.88 9.37 -12.69
C GLU A 364 1.79 9.08 -13.73
N TRP A 365 0.57 8.74 -13.31
CA TRP A 365 -0.61 8.67 -14.20
C TRP A 365 -0.92 10.00 -14.86
N THR A 366 -1.00 11.06 -14.04
CA THR A 366 -1.30 12.42 -14.51
C THR A 366 -0.23 12.92 -15.49
N ARG A 367 1.04 12.55 -15.26
CA ARG A 367 2.15 12.88 -16.17
C ARG A 367 1.92 12.36 -17.59
N MET A 368 1.33 11.19 -17.77
CA MET A 368 1.02 10.65 -19.11
C MET A 368 0.08 11.56 -19.89
N SER A 369 -0.80 12.30 -19.22
CA SER A 369 -1.73 13.24 -19.84
C SER A 369 -1.04 14.54 -20.30
N VAL A 370 0.06 14.92 -19.66
CA VAL A 370 0.89 16.07 -20.05
C VAL A 370 1.82 15.70 -21.20
N GLY A 371 2.34 14.47 -21.21
CA GLY A 371 3.11 13.92 -22.33
C GLY A 371 4.11 12.85 -21.88
N PRO A 372 4.10 11.65 -22.46
CA PRO A 372 5.12 10.63 -22.23
C PRO A 372 6.41 10.95 -23.00
N LEU A 373 7.55 10.46 -22.51
CA LEU A 373 8.81 10.60 -23.23
C LEU A 373 8.90 9.56 -24.37
N GLU A 374 9.47 9.96 -25.50
CA GLU A 374 9.60 9.08 -26.68
C GLU A 374 10.38 7.79 -26.35
N ASN A 375 11.43 7.88 -25.54
CA ASN A 375 12.21 6.72 -25.11
C ASN A 375 11.47 5.79 -24.15
N GLU A 376 10.50 6.29 -23.37
CA GLU A 376 9.63 5.46 -22.54
C GLU A 376 8.66 4.66 -23.40
N VAL A 377 8.06 5.31 -24.40
CA VAL A 377 7.11 4.68 -25.34
C VAL A 377 7.81 3.60 -26.18
N GLU A 378 8.97 3.90 -26.76
CA GLU A 378 9.72 2.92 -27.57
C GLU A 378 10.19 1.70 -26.74
N ARG A 379 10.56 1.93 -25.47
CA ARG A 379 10.88 0.84 -24.54
C ARG A 379 9.65 0.00 -24.21
N ALA A 380 8.53 0.65 -23.90
CA ALA A 380 7.27 -0.02 -23.58
C ALA A 380 6.75 -0.86 -24.76
N LYS A 381 6.83 -0.34 -25.99
CA LYS A 381 6.53 -1.14 -27.20
C LYS A 381 7.41 -2.37 -27.30
N SER A 382 8.71 -2.22 -27.08
CA SER A 382 9.65 -3.34 -27.15
C SER A 382 9.36 -4.40 -26.09
N GLN A 383 9.05 -3.98 -24.86
CA GLN A 383 8.65 -4.86 -23.76
C GLN A 383 7.32 -5.57 -24.03
N LEU A 384 6.32 -4.83 -24.52
CA LEU A 384 5.01 -5.38 -24.88
C LEU A 384 5.12 -6.40 -26.01
N LYS A 385 5.87 -6.10 -27.08
CA LYS A 385 6.12 -7.04 -28.17
C LYS A 385 6.80 -8.32 -27.70
N ALA A 386 7.84 -8.18 -26.87
CA ALA A 386 8.52 -9.32 -26.28
C ALA A 386 7.57 -10.14 -25.39
N SER A 387 6.79 -9.48 -24.53
CA SER A 387 5.82 -10.15 -23.66
C SER A 387 4.78 -10.93 -24.47
N LEU A 388 4.16 -10.30 -25.46
CA LEU A 388 3.13 -10.93 -26.28
C LEU A 388 3.65 -12.14 -27.05
N LEU A 389 4.87 -12.08 -27.59
CA LEU A 389 5.46 -13.22 -28.29
C LEU A 389 5.88 -14.35 -27.35
N LEU A 390 6.49 -14.02 -26.20
CA LEU A 390 6.91 -15.03 -25.23
C LEU A 390 5.70 -15.75 -24.62
N THR A 391 4.55 -15.07 -24.52
CA THR A 391 3.30 -15.72 -24.10
C THR A 391 2.80 -16.74 -25.12
N LEU A 392 3.12 -16.60 -26.41
CA LEU A 392 2.67 -17.53 -27.46
C LEU A 392 3.52 -18.81 -27.57
N ASP A 393 4.41 -19.07 -26.62
CA ASP A 393 5.22 -20.28 -26.63
C ASP A 393 4.39 -21.50 -26.19
N GLY A 394 4.32 -22.51 -27.07
CA GLY A 394 3.59 -23.76 -26.85
C GLY A 394 2.18 -23.81 -27.46
N THR A 395 1.72 -25.03 -27.75
CA THR A 395 0.44 -25.28 -28.44
C THR A 395 -0.78 -24.77 -27.65
N THR A 396 -0.76 -24.86 -26.32
CA THR A 396 -1.87 -24.43 -25.47
C THR A 396 -2.04 -22.91 -25.48
N ALA A 397 -0.94 -22.15 -25.43
CA ALA A 397 -1.00 -20.70 -25.47
C ALA A 397 -1.46 -20.18 -26.84
N ILE A 398 -1.03 -20.83 -27.93
CA ILE A 398 -1.52 -20.52 -29.28
C ILE A 398 -3.03 -20.80 -29.40
N ALA A 399 -3.50 -21.94 -28.90
CA ALA A 399 -4.92 -22.28 -28.92
C ALA A 399 -5.77 -21.27 -28.10
N GLU A 400 -5.30 -20.89 -26.92
CA GLU A 400 -5.93 -19.85 -26.10
C GLU A 400 -6.02 -18.52 -26.83
N ASP A 401 -4.92 -18.07 -27.41
CA ASP A 401 -4.88 -16.78 -28.09
C ASP A 401 -5.78 -16.77 -29.33
N ILE A 402 -5.89 -17.88 -30.07
CA ILE A 402 -6.82 -18.03 -31.19
C ILE A 402 -8.27 -17.97 -30.70
N GLY A 403 -8.62 -18.82 -29.73
CA GLY A 403 -9.98 -18.93 -29.21
C GLY A 403 -10.48 -17.63 -28.61
N ARG A 404 -9.66 -17.01 -27.75
CA ARG A 404 -9.98 -15.74 -27.10
C ARG A 404 -10.18 -14.63 -28.13
N GLN A 405 -9.30 -14.46 -29.11
CA GLN A 405 -9.44 -13.40 -30.13
C GLN A 405 -10.67 -13.58 -31.01
N LEU A 406 -10.98 -14.83 -31.40
CA LEU A 406 -12.16 -15.12 -32.21
C LEU A 406 -13.45 -14.86 -31.44
N VAL A 407 -13.56 -15.32 -30.20
CA VAL A 407 -14.73 -15.05 -29.36
C VAL A 407 -14.91 -13.55 -29.12
N THR A 408 -13.84 -12.84 -28.75
CA THR A 408 -13.93 -11.42 -28.35
C THR A 408 -14.03 -10.43 -29.50
N THR A 409 -13.35 -10.68 -30.63
CA THR A 409 -13.25 -9.72 -31.74
C THR A 409 -13.73 -10.26 -33.08
N GLY A 410 -14.08 -11.54 -33.15
CA GLY A 410 -14.53 -12.20 -34.37
C GLY A 410 -13.41 -12.43 -35.39
N ARG A 411 -12.17 -12.08 -35.06
CA ARG A 411 -11.02 -12.16 -35.97
C ARG A 411 -9.74 -12.52 -35.24
N ARG A 412 -8.86 -13.24 -35.94
CA ARG A 412 -7.50 -13.54 -35.49
C ARG A 412 -6.53 -12.49 -36.04
N MET A 413 -5.85 -11.75 -35.17
CA MET A 413 -4.69 -10.94 -35.53
C MET A 413 -3.42 -11.79 -35.43
N SER A 414 -2.68 -11.90 -36.52
CA SER A 414 -1.38 -12.56 -36.51
C SER A 414 -0.37 -11.79 -35.65
N PRO A 415 0.65 -12.46 -35.09
CA PRO A 415 1.70 -11.78 -34.32
C PRO A 415 2.35 -10.60 -35.05
N LYS A 416 2.48 -10.70 -36.38
CA LYS A 416 3.00 -9.62 -37.24
C LYS A 416 2.04 -8.43 -37.34
N GLN A 417 0.73 -8.67 -37.42
CA GLN A 417 -0.26 -7.58 -37.39
C GLN A 417 -0.30 -6.90 -36.03
N ILE A 418 -0.17 -7.68 -34.94
CA ILE A 418 -0.07 -7.15 -33.58
C ILE A 418 1.19 -6.29 -33.43
N GLU A 419 2.34 -6.75 -33.92
CA GLU A 419 3.58 -5.95 -33.95
C GLU A 419 3.35 -4.62 -34.68
N PHE A 420 2.78 -4.66 -35.89
CA PHE A 420 2.51 -3.44 -36.65
C PHE A 420 1.59 -2.48 -35.89
N ALA A 421 0.54 -3.01 -35.24
CA ALA A 421 -0.38 -2.21 -34.44
C ALA A 421 0.30 -1.57 -33.22
N VAL A 422 1.19 -2.29 -32.54
CA VAL A 422 1.98 -1.77 -31.42
C VAL A 422 3.01 -0.75 -31.88
N ASP A 423 3.69 -0.99 -32.99
CA ASP A 423 4.71 -0.08 -33.54
C ASP A 423 4.10 1.23 -34.04
N ALA A 424 2.87 1.19 -34.53
CA ALA A 424 2.12 2.36 -34.98
C ALA A 424 1.75 3.33 -33.84
N VAL A 425 1.75 2.89 -32.58
CA VAL A 425 1.39 3.75 -31.43
C VAL A 425 2.41 4.88 -31.27
N THR A 426 1.99 6.14 -31.25
CA THR A 426 2.90 7.27 -31.04
C THR A 426 2.84 7.80 -29.60
N PRO A 427 3.83 8.59 -29.15
CA PRO A 427 3.72 9.31 -27.88
C PRO A 427 2.48 10.21 -27.79
N ALA A 428 2.04 10.76 -28.93
CA ALA A 428 0.81 11.55 -29.01
C ALA A 428 -0.45 10.70 -28.79
N ASP A 429 -0.45 9.45 -29.27
CA ASP A 429 -1.57 8.52 -29.02
C ASP A 429 -1.67 8.16 -27.54
N VAL A 430 -0.54 7.89 -26.89
CA VAL A 430 -0.48 7.62 -25.44
C VAL A 430 -0.96 8.84 -24.65
N GLN A 431 -0.52 10.04 -25.01
CA GLN A 431 -1.01 11.28 -24.38
C GLN A 431 -2.51 11.47 -24.58
N ARG A 432 -3.02 11.23 -25.79
CA ARG A 432 -4.45 11.34 -26.13
C ARG A 432 -5.29 10.37 -25.31
N VAL A 433 -4.88 9.10 -25.18
CA VAL A 433 -5.63 8.14 -24.35
C VAL A 433 -5.54 8.47 -22.87
N ALA A 434 -4.39 8.95 -22.38
CA ALA A 434 -4.27 9.43 -21.00
C ALA A 434 -5.21 10.62 -20.74
N GLN A 435 -5.27 11.60 -21.64
CA GLN A 435 -6.23 12.71 -21.52
C GLN A 435 -7.69 12.25 -21.59
N LYS A 436 -7.99 11.22 -22.37
CA LYS A 436 -9.36 10.73 -22.57
C LYS A 436 -9.85 9.86 -21.41
N TYR A 437 -9.00 8.99 -20.85
CA TYR A 437 -9.42 7.96 -19.89
C TYR A 437 -8.84 8.15 -18.48
N VAL A 438 -7.78 8.95 -18.31
CA VAL A 438 -7.11 9.13 -17.01
C VAL A 438 -7.29 10.55 -16.46
N TRP A 439 -7.17 11.57 -17.31
CA TRP A 439 -7.29 12.96 -16.88
C TRP A 439 -8.73 13.33 -16.48
N ASP A 440 -8.89 13.81 -15.25
CA ASP A 440 -10.18 14.28 -14.70
C ASP A 440 -11.30 13.24 -14.87
N LYS A 441 -10.95 11.96 -14.68
CA LYS A 441 -11.88 10.83 -14.68
C LYS A 441 -12.08 10.31 -13.28
N ASP A 442 -13.29 9.83 -13.04
CA ASP A 442 -13.57 9.15 -11.79
C ASP A 442 -12.78 7.85 -11.71
N ILE A 443 -12.36 7.51 -10.49
CA ILE A 443 -11.58 6.30 -10.20
C ILE A 443 -12.42 5.33 -9.38
N ALA A 444 -12.23 4.04 -9.65
CA ALA A 444 -12.69 2.96 -8.80
C ALA A 444 -11.54 2.53 -7.88
N ILE A 445 -11.81 2.39 -6.57
CA ILE A 445 -10.81 1.97 -5.59
C ILE A 445 -11.33 0.77 -4.80
N ALA A 446 -10.56 -0.32 -4.79
CA ALA A 446 -10.76 -1.42 -3.85
C ALA A 446 -9.53 -1.55 -2.96
N ALA A 447 -9.73 -1.49 -1.65
CA ALA A 447 -8.63 -1.59 -0.70
C ALA A 447 -8.99 -2.48 0.50
N ARG A 448 -7.99 -3.21 0.99
CA ARG A 448 -7.99 -3.82 2.33
C ARG A 448 -6.93 -3.18 3.23
N PRO A 449 -7.18 -1.96 3.77
CA PRO A 449 -6.21 -1.28 4.60
C PRO A 449 -6.39 -1.56 6.10
N ARG A 450 -5.30 -1.50 6.86
CA ARG A 450 -5.29 -1.51 8.34
C ARG A 450 -5.87 -0.25 8.99
N ARG A 451 -6.19 0.80 8.21
CA ARG A 451 -6.68 2.09 8.73
C ARG A 451 -7.80 2.67 7.88
N ARG A 452 -8.68 3.42 8.55
CA ARG A 452 -9.92 4.00 8.00
C ARG A 452 -9.72 5.06 6.90
N THR A 453 -8.51 5.58 6.68
CA THR A 453 -8.31 6.79 5.86
C THR A 453 -7.13 6.68 4.89
N MET A 454 -7.42 6.48 3.60
CA MET A 454 -6.72 7.15 2.50
C MET A 454 -7.32 8.56 2.34
N ARG A 455 -6.89 9.49 3.18
CA ARG A 455 -7.02 10.94 2.97
C ARG A 455 -5.63 11.54 3.21
N PRO A 456 -5.17 12.52 2.42
CA PRO A 456 -3.89 13.17 2.66
C PRO A 456 -3.91 13.77 4.07
N SER A 457 -3.15 13.17 4.99
CA SER A 457 -2.92 13.78 6.29
C SER A 457 -1.88 14.88 6.10
N ALA A 458 -2.21 16.09 6.53
CA ALA A 458 -1.25 17.19 6.60
C ALA A 458 0.03 16.73 7.31
N VAL A 459 1.18 17.25 6.85
CA VAL A 459 2.51 17.08 7.47
C VAL A 459 2.35 17.06 9.00
N ARG A 460 2.68 15.94 9.64
CA ARG A 460 2.43 15.77 11.06
C ARG A 460 3.43 16.61 11.85
N LEU A 461 2.97 17.78 12.26
CA LEU A 461 3.77 18.76 12.98
C LEU A 461 3.93 18.34 14.46
N LEU A 462 5.15 18.40 15.00
CA LEU A 462 5.49 18.08 16.39
C LEU A 462 4.97 19.14 17.36
N ASN A 463 4.32 18.70 18.44
CA ASN A 463 3.98 19.56 19.59
C ASN A 463 4.89 19.22 20.78
N ILE A 464 5.67 20.22 21.23
CA ILE A 464 6.63 20.07 22.32
C ILE A 464 6.07 20.69 23.60
N LEU A 465 6.11 19.95 24.70
CA LEU A 465 5.77 20.44 26.05
C LEU A 465 7.03 20.52 26.91
N VAL A 466 7.26 21.67 27.54
CA VAL A 466 8.42 21.93 28.40
C VAL A 466 7.97 22.35 29.79
N PRO A 467 7.95 21.42 30.77
CA PRO A 467 7.78 21.76 32.18
C PRO A 467 8.93 22.64 32.71
N VAL A 468 8.62 23.67 33.49
CA VAL A 468 9.60 24.57 34.11
C VAL A 468 9.26 24.83 35.58
N LYS A 469 10.26 24.72 36.47
CA LYS A 469 10.15 25.00 37.91
C LYS A 469 10.76 26.36 38.26
N ARG A 470 10.15 27.04 39.24
CA ARG A 470 10.69 28.24 39.89
C ARG A 470 11.47 27.83 41.14
N CYS A 471 12.75 28.13 41.18
CA CYS A 471 13.65 27.81 42.30
C CYS A 471 14.39 29.06 42.78
N ILE A 472 15.01 28.98 43.96
CA ILE A 472 15.93 30.01 44.43
C ILE A 472 17.10 30.11 43.44
N ASP A 473 17.48 31.34 43.10
CA ASP A 473 18.56 31.60 42.16
C ASP A 473 19.88 31.05 42.71
N TYR A 474 20.60 30.26 41.89
CA TYR A 474 21.83 29.58 42.29
C TYR A 474 22.96 30.53 42.72
N THR A 475 22.86 31.83 42.41
CA THR A 475 23.80 32.86 42.86
C THR A 475 23.57 33.29 44.31
N VAL A 476 22.43 32.94 44.90
CA VAL A 476 22.06 33.28 46.28
C VAL A 476 22.58 32.23 47.26
N LYS A 477 23.21 32.68 48.35
CA LYS A 477 23.55 31.79 49.47
C LYS A 477 22.31 31.47 50.31
N ILE A 478 21.93 30.20 50.32
CA ILE A 478 20.77 29.68 51.05
C ILE A 478 21.07 29.64 52.56
N ARG A 479 20.08 29.97 53.38
CA ARG A 479 20.10 29.84 54.84
C ARG A 479 18.89 29.05 55.31
N VAL A 480 19.06 28.28 56.38
CA VAL A 480 17.94 27.55 57.01
C VAL A 480 17.04 28.56 57.74
N ASN A 481 15.73 28.37 57.67
CA ASN A 481 14.78 29.23 58.39
C ASN A 481 14.95 29.06 59.92
N PRO A 482 14.54 30.07 60.74
CA PRO A 482 14.66 29.97 62.19
C PRO A 482 13.94 28.77 62.81
N GLN A 483 12.89 28.27 62.14
CA GLN A 483 12.07 27.14 62.58
C GLN A 483 12.73 25.77 62.28
N GLN A 484 13.86 25.71 61.57
CA GLN A 484 14.52 24.47 61.12
C GLN A 484 13.62 23.53 60.31
N THR A 485 12.58 24.05 59.68
CA THR A 485 11.61 23.29 58.88
C THR A 485 11.77 23.50 57.38
N GLY A 486 12.62 24.45 56.97
CA GLY A 486 12.74 24.91 55.60
C GLY A 486 13.96 25.80 55.38
N VAL A 487 14.10 26.31 54.16
CA VAL A 487 15.06 27.37 53.81
C VAL A 487 14.36 28.72 53.70
N ASP A 488 15.11 29.82 53.86
CA ASP A 488 14.56 31.16 53.65
C ASP A 488 14.21 31.37 52.17
N THR A 489 12.92 31.57 51.89
CA THR A 489 12.36 31.70 50.54
C THR A 489 12.21 33.16 50.10
N ASN A 490 12.47 34.15 50.98
CA ASN A 490 12.37 35.58 50.67
C ASN A 490 13.64 36.13 50.01
N VAL A 491 14.10 35.42 48.98
CA VAL A 491 15.30 35.72 48.21
C VAL A 491 14.97 35.76 46.73
N LYS A 492 15.94 36.09 45.88
CA LYS A 492 15.74 36.09 44.42
C LYS A 492 15.47 34.65 43.94
N HIS A 493 14.43 34.49 43.12
CA HIS A 493 14.11 33.23 42.43
C HIS A 493 14.38 33.35 40.93
N SER A 494 14.69 32.23 40.29
CA SER A 494 14.89 32.10 38.85
C SER A 494 14.22 30.84 38.33
N MET A 495 14.27 30.63 37.01
CA MET A 495 14.01 29.33 36.43
C MET A 495 15.07 28.33 36.93
N ASN A 496 14.67 27.08 37.15
CA ASN A 496 15.62 26.01 37.39
C ASN A 496 16.58 25.88 36.19
N PRO A 497 17.92 25.85 36.40
CA PRO A 497 18.89 25.87 35.28
C PRO A 497 18.72 24.72 34.28
N PHE A 498 18.33 23.53 34.74
CA PHE A 498 18.09 22.38 33.85
C PHE A 498 16.86 22.58 32.96
N ASP A 499 15.82 23.25 33.48
CA ASP A 499 14.61 23.56 32.73
C ASP A 499 14.87 24.67 31.70
N GLU A 500 15.77 25.60 31.99
CA GLU A 500 16.19 26.64 31.03
C GLU A 500 16.85 26.01 29.79
N ILE A 501 17.67 24.97 30.00
CA ILE A 501 18.27 24.17 28.92
C ILE A 501 17.21 23.39 28.14
N ALA A 502 16.17 22.88 28.81
CA ALA A 502 15.06 22.20 28.16
C ALA A 502 14.27 23.14 27.22
N VAL A 503 14.04 24.38 27.65
CA VAL A 503 13.42 25.42 26.81
C VAL A 503 14.33 25.75 25.62
N GLU A 504 15.63 25.91 25.83
CA GLU A 504 16.59 26.18 24.75
C GLU A 504 16.62 25.04 23.72
N GLU A 505 16.64 23.77 24.16
CA GLU A 505 16.65 22.63 23.24
C GLU A 505 15.37 22.57 22.41
N ALA A 506 14.20 22.84 23.01
CA ALA A 506 12.95 22.90 22.25
C ALA A 506 12.99 23.98 21.15
N VAL A 507 13.57 25.15 21.44
CA VAL A 507 13.74 26.24 20.47
C VAL A 507 14.74 25.86 19.39
N ARG A 508 15.88 25.27 19.74
CA ARG A 508 16.88 24.78 18.77
C ARG A 508 16.33 23.67 17.89
N LEU A 509 15.52 22.77 18.43
CA LEU A 509 14.82 21.75 17.63
C LEU A 509 13.91 22.40 16.58
N ARG A 510 13.16 23.44 16.95
CA ARG A 510 12.37 24.21 15.98
C ARG A 510 13.23 24.92 14.94
N GLU A 511 14.40 25.45 15.31
CA GLU A 511 15.34 26.05 14.35
C GLU A 511 15.90 25.01 13.36
N ARG A 512 16.22 23.80 13.84
CA ARG A 512 16.73 22.68 13.01
C ARG A 512 15.65 22.07 12.12
N LEU A 513 14.45 21.89 12.64
CA LEU A 513 13.34 21.17 11.99
C LEU A 513 12.31 22.10 11.31
N LYS A 514 12.46 23.42 11.49
CA LYS A 514 11.64 24.48 10.87
C LYS A 514 10.14 24.23 11.02
N ASP A 515 9.46 24.05 9.90
CA ASP A 515 8.02 23.88 9.77
C ASP A 515 7.50 22.60 10.42
N LYS A 516 8.36 21.62 10.71
CA LYS A 516 7.96 20.36 11.36
C LYS A 516 7.65 20.49 12.85
N VAL A 517 7.98 21.60 13.51
CA VAL A 517 7.57 21.87 14.90
C VAL A 517 6.39 22.85 14.90
N LYS A 518 5.21 22.37 15.28
CA LYS A 518 3.96 23.15 15.30
C LYS A 518 3.97 24.20 16.40
N SER A 519 4.33 23.75 17.61
CA SER A 519 4.16 24.54 18.82
C SER A 519 5.10 24.08 19.93
N ILE A 520 5.59 25.04 20.71
CA ILE A 520 6.31 24.83 21.96
C ILE A 520 5.46 25.44 23.08
N LYS A 521 4.94 24.60 23.97
CA LYS A 521 4.19 25.03 25.15
C LYS A 521 5.03 24.83 26.40
N VAL A 522 5.00 25.79 27.30
CA VAL A 522 5.67 25.70 28.61
C VAL A 522 4.65 25.53 29.73
N LEU A 523 4.97 24.73 30.74
CA LEU A 523 4.06 24.41 31.86
C LEU A 523 4.76 24.64 33.19
N THR A 524 4.12 25.30 34.13
CA THR A 524 4.61 25.38 35.52
C THR A 524 3.50 25.01 36.49
N ILE A 525 3.89 24.39 37.61
CA ILE A 525 3.01 24.00 38.71
C ILE A 525 3.59 24.66 39.96
N GLY A 526 2.90 25.66 40.51
CA GLY A 526 3.47 26.45 41.59
C GLY A 526 2.71 27.74 41.93
N PRO A 527 3.27 28.58 42.81
CA PRO A 527 2.60 29.77 43.33
C PRO A 527 2.30 30.81 42.24
N PRO A 528 1.42 31.80 42.50
CA PRO A 528 1.13 32.89 41.55
C PRO A 528 2.37 33.60 41.00
N LYS A 529 3.44 33.70 41.80
CA LYS A 529 4.74 34.27 41.40
C LYS A 529 5.51 33.43 40.38
N ALA A 530 5.13 32.18 40.13
CA ALA A 530 5.74 31.31 39.11
C ALA A 530 5.46 31.78 37.67
N VAL A 531 4.49 32.68 37.48
CA VAL A 531 4.21 33.31 36.19
C VAL A 531 5.44 34.03 35.64
N ASP A 532 6.30 34.60 36.48
CA ASP A 532 7.54 35.26 36.04
C ASP A 532 8.47 34.28 35.29
N THR A 533 8.57 33.04 35.77
CA THR A 533 9.35 31.98 35.12
C THR A 533 8.76 31.61 33.75
N LEU A 534 7.43 31.52 33.64
CA LEU A 534 6.76 31.29 32.35
C LEU A 534 7.05 32.44 31.37
N ARG A 535 7.03 33.70 31.85
CA ARG A 535 7.33 34.87 31.01
C ARG A 535 8.77 34.84 30.50
N THR A 536 9.72 34.38 31.30
CA THR A 536 11.11 34.15 30.85
C THR A 536 11.16 33.08 29.75
N ALA A 537 10.50 31.93 29.93
CA ALA A 537 10.48 30.87 28.91
C ALA A 537 9.81 31.31 27.59
N LEU A 538 8.72 32.08 27.69
CA LEU A 538 8.03 32.72 26.56
C LEU A 538 8.92 33.74 25.83
N ALA A 539 9.84 34.39 26.53
CA ALA A 539 10.81 35.32 25.98
C ALA A 539 11.99 34.61 25.30
N ILE A 540 12.39 33.43 25.78
CA ILE A 540 13.41 32.58 25.14
C ILE A 540 12.90 32.06 23.79
N GLY A 541 11.64 31.64 23.72
CA GLY A 541 11.04 31.26 22.43
C GLY A 541 9.76 30.42 22.48
N ALA A 542 9.22 30.07 23.64
CA ALA A 542 7.97 29.31 23.72
C ALA A 542 6.76 30.09 23.19
N ASP A 543 5.75 29.40 22.67
CA ASP A 543 4.60 30.00 21.97
C ASP A 543 3.45 30.34 22.92
N ALA A 544 3.16 29.44 23.87
CA ALA A 544 2.10 29.57 24.87
C ALA A 544 2.53 28.95 26.20
N ALA A 545 1.87 29.34 27.29
CA ALA A 545 2.17 28.82 28.61
C ALA A 545 0.92 28.32 29.36
N ILE A 546 1.13 27.38 30.27
CA ILE A 546 0.11 26.85 31.18
C ILE A 546 0.64 27.02 32.61
N HIS A 547 -0.19 27.60 33.46
CA HIS A 547 0.09 27.75 34.88
C HIS A 547 -0.94 26.95 35.68
N VAL A 548 -0.49 25.89 36.34
CA VAL A 548 -1.28 25.20 37.36
C VAL A 548 -0.99 25.87 38.70
N GLU A 549 -1.95 26.63 39.18
CA GLU A 549 -1.79 27.49 40.35
C GLU A 549 -1.89 26.66 41.64
N VAL A 550 -0.85 26.76 42.47
CA VAL A 550 -0.78 26.18 43.82
C VAL A 550 -0.78 27.33 44.83
N PRO A 551 -1.57 27.29 45.92
CA PRO A 551 -1.57 28.37 46.91
C PRO A 551 -0.18 28.62 47.50
N GLU A 552 0.19 29.88 47.75
CA GLU A 552 1.51 30.24 48.33
C GLU A 552 1.69 29.68 49.76
N SER A 553 0.59 29.35 50.45
CA SER A 553 0.57 28.70 51.76
C SER A 553 0.70 27.17 51.72
N ALA A 554 0.59 26.55 50.54
CA ALA A 554 0.70 25.10 50.40
C ALA A 554 2.16 24.67 50.23
N PRO A 555 2.54 23.47 50.72
CA PRO A 555 3.88 22.95 50.48
C PRO A 555 4.13 22.71 48.98
N PRO A 556 5.40 22.72 48.53
CA PRO A 556 5.74 22.39 47.16
C PRO A 556 5.21 21.01 46.76
N PRO A 557 4.60 20.86 45.56
CA PRO A 557 4.08 19.58 45.10
C PRO A 557 5.17 18.51 45.00
N GLU A 558 4.85 17.28 45.41
CA GLU A 558 5.78 16.15 45.32
C GLU A 558 5.97 15.70 43.86
N PRO A 559 7.11 15.10 43.50
CA PRO A 559 7.39 14.67 42.13
C PRO A 559 6.35 13.75 41.48
N LEU A 560 5.69 12.89 42.26
CA LEU A 560 4.58 12.07 41.77
C LEU A 560 3.37 12.91 41.37
N ASP A 561 3.04 13.93 42.17
CA ASP A 561 1.89 14.79 41.93
C ASP A 561 2.15 15.76 40.78
N VAL A 562 3.40 16.23 40.65
CA VAL A 562 3.87 16.96 39.47
C VAL A 562 3.69 16.10 38.22
N ALA A 563 4.13 14.84 38.22
CA ALA A 563 3.99 13.95 37.08
C ALA A 563 2.51 13.65 36.73
N LYS A 564 1.65 13.40 37.74
CA LYS A 564 0.20 13.24 37.53
C LYS A 564 -0.46 14.48 36.94
N THR A 565 -0.06 15.66 37.40
CA THR A 565 -0.55 16.94 36.90
C THR A 565 -0.15 17.15 35.44
N ILE A 566 1.12 16.89 35.09
CA ILE A 566 1.59 16.98 33.70
C ILE A 566 0.81 16.01 32.80
N ARG A 567 0.59 14.76 33.25
CA ARG A 567 -0.24 13.79 32.54
C ARG A 567 -1.66 14.31 32.31
N ALA A 568 -2.31 14.86 33.33
CA ALA A 568 -3.67 15.41 33.21
C ALA A 568 -3.73 16.56 32.19
N VAL A 569 -2.70 17.42 32.16
CA VAL A 569 -2.57 18.47 31.14
C VAL A 569 -2.40 17.88 29.73
N ILE A 570 -1.61 16.82 29.57
CA ILE A 570 -1.43 16.14 28.28
C ILE A 570 -2.75 15.50 27.81
N ASP A 571 -3.47 14.83 28.72
CA ASP A 571 -4.76 14.21 28.43
C ASP A 571 -5.78 15.24 27.93
N ARG A 572 -5.85 16.42 28.56
CA ARG A 572 -6.69 17.54 28.12
C ARG A 572 -6.26 18.13 26.76
N GLN A 573 -5.00 18.01 26.38
CA GLN A 573 -4.48 18.50 25.11
C GLN A 573 -4.64 17.52 23.94
N LYS A 574 -5.13 16.30 24.17
CA LYS A 574 -5.36 15.30 23.10
C LYS A 574 -6.22 15.86 21.97
N ASP A 575 -7.26 16.63 22.30
CA ASP A 575 -8.18 17.23 21.32
C ASP A 575 -7.63 18.51 20.66
N ALA A 576 -6.63 19.15 21.28
CA ALA A 576 -6.04 20.42 20.82
C ALA A 576 -4.73 20.25 20.02
N GLY A 577 -4.45 19.03 19.54
CA GLY A 577 -3.27 18.69 18.74
C GLY A 577 -2.31 17.69 19.35
N GLY A 578 -2.53 17.27 20.61
CA GLY A 578 -1.67 16.31 21.32
C GLY A 578 -0.30 16.86 21.70
N VAL A 579 0.48 16.05 22.42
CA VAL A 579 1.89 16.29 22.74
C VAL A 579 2.68 15.12 22.19
N ASP A 580 3.72 15.40 21.41
CA ASP A 580 4.55 14.36 20.78
C ASP A 580 5.94 14.26 21.43
N LEU A 581 6.39 15.30 22.14
CA LEU A 581 7.70 15.33 22.79
C LEU A 581 7.66 16.15 24.08
N ILE A 582 8.21 15.60 25.15
CA ILE A 582 8.40 16.30 26.43
C ILE A 582 9.90 16.47 26.65
N ILE A 583 10.32 17.70 26.92
CA ILE A 583 11.71 18.01 27.27
C ILE A 583 11.67 18.73 28.61
N MET A 584 12.36 18.20 29.63
CA MET A 584 12.39 18.78 30.97
C MET A 584 13.77 18.67 31.61
N GLY A 585 14.04 19.44 32.66
CA GLY A 585 15.29 19.31 33.39
C GLY A 585 15.45 17.96 34.07
N LYS A 586 16.70 17.46 34.19
CA LYS A 586 16.97 16.20 34.90
C LYS A 586 16.65 16.24 36.39
N GLN A 587 16.82 17.40 37.03
CA GLN A 587 16.66 17.57 38.46
C GLN A 587 16.32 19.03 38.80
N ALA A 588 15.68 19.23 39.94
CA ALA A 588 15.50 20.54 40.54
C ALA A 588 16.61 20.84 41.56
N ILE A 589 17.04 22.09 41.64
CA ILE A 589 18.20 22.48 42.49
C ILE A 589 17.84 22.77 43.96
N ASP A 590 16.56 22.86 44.29
CA ASP A 590 16.05 23.21 45.61
C ASP A 590 15.84 21.99 46.52
N ASP A 591 15.33 20.89 45.97
CA ASP A 591 15.05 19.62 46.67
C ASP A 591 15.87 18.44 46.14
N ASP A 592 16.72 18.66 45.14
CA ASP A 592 17.51 17.64 44.42
C ASP A 592 16.64 16.51 43.83
N ALA A 593 15.36 16.79 43.58
CA ALA A 593 14.42 15.82 43.02
C ALA A 593 14.64 15.66 41.50
N GLY A 594 14.96 14.44 41.08
CA GLY A 594 15.23 14.08 39.68
C GLY A 594 14.36 12.95 39.12
N GLN A 595 13.27 12.58 39.79
CA GLN A 595 12.43 11.43 39.47
C GLN A 595 11.19 11.77 38.62
N THR A 596 10.79 13.04 38.52
CA THR A 596 9.54 13.45 37.86
C THR A 596 9.45 12.98 36.42
N GLY A 597 10.53 13.08 35.64
CA GLY A 597 10.52 12.69 34.21
C GLY A 597 10.33 11.20 34.00
N GLN A 598 10.97 10.37 34.82
CA GLN A 598 10.91 8.91 34.78
C GLN A 598 9.54 8.42 35.26
N ILE A 599 8.99 9.04 36.32
CA ILE A 599 7.63 8.76 36.79
C ILE A 599 6.63 9.13 35.70
N LEU A 600 6.77 10.30 35.07
CA LEU A 600 5.88 10.75 33.99
C LEU A 600 5.91 9.80 32.79
N ALA A 601 7.10 9.37 32.36
CA ALA A 601 7.26 8.40 31.29
C ALA A 601 6.55 7.07 31.62
N GLY A 602 6.70 6.58 32.86
CA GLY A 602 5.98 5.39 33.34
C GLY A 602 4.46 5.57 33.40
N LEU A 603 3.97 6.75 33.82
CA LEU A 603 2.53 7.05 33.88
C LEU A 603 1.88 7.18 32.50
N LEU A 604 2.65 7.57 31.48
CA LEU A 604 2.21 7.74 30.10
C LEU A 604 2.43 6.49 29.23
N ASP A 605 3.20 5.52 29.72
CA ASP A 605 3.73 4.40 28.94
C ASP A 605 4.54 4.88 27.73
N TRP A 606 5.37 5.92 27.93
CA TRP A 606 6.21 6.52 26.88
C TRP A 606 7.68 6.10 27.04
N PRO A 607 8.39 5.88 25.92
CA PRO A 607 9.85 5.83 25.93
C PRO A 607 10.45 7.04 26.66
N GLN A 608 11.61 6.81 27.29
CA GLN A 608 12.36 7.86 27.98
C GLN A 608 13.83 7.87 27.59
N ALA A 609 14.41 9.06 27.50
CA ALA A 609 15.84 9.28 27.37
C ALA A 609 16.29 10.26 28.46
N THR A 610 16.90 9.73 29.51
CA THR A 610 17.35 10.51 30.66
C THR A 610 18.76 11.07 30.46
N PHE A 611 19.10 12.18 31.12
CA PHE A 611 20.46 12.75 31.14
C PHE A 611 21.02 13.08 29.76
N ALA A 612 20.18 13.64 28.87
CA ALA A 612 20.53 13.93 27.50
C ALA A 612 21.62 15.02 27.41
N SER A 613 22.71 14.71 26.69
CA SER A 613 23.80 15.63 26.32
C SER A 613 23.82 15.95 24.82
N LYS A 614 23.09 15.19 23.99
CA LYS A 614 22.81 15.52 22.58
C LYS A 614 21.47 14.95 22.14
N VAL A 615 20.64 15.73 21.44
CA VAL A 615 19.34 15.29 20.92
C VAL A 615 19.24 15.53 19.42
N THR A 616 18.86 14.49 18.68
CA THR A 616 18.53 14.55 17.25
C THR A 616 17.20 13.87 17.00
N VAL A 617 16.28 14.56 16.34
CA VAL A 617 14.91 14.08 16.10
C VAL A 617 14.68 13.95 14.60
N ASP A 618 14.27 12.76 14.17
CA ASP A 618 13.76 12.48 12.83
C ASP A 618 12.23 12.45 12.92
N ALA A 619 11.62 13.58 12.59
CA ALA A 619 10.17 13.75 12.62
C ALA A 619 9.44 12.85 11.61
N ASP A 620 10.10 12.48 10.50
CA ASP A 620 9.50 11.66 9.44
C ASP A 620 9.45 10.20 9.88
N LYS A 621 10.52 9.70 10.51
CA LYS A 621 10.60 8.32 11.04
C LYS A 621 10.03 8.15 12.44
N LYS A 622 9.56 9.24 13.08
CA LYS A 622 9.12 9.27 14.49
C LYS A 622 10.14 8.69 15.46
N GLN A 623 11.40 9.02 15.24
CA GLN A 623 12.50 8.50 16.05
C GLN A 623 13.36 9.65 16.54
N ALA A 624 13.89 9.51 17.75
CA ALA A 624 14.90 10.39 18.29
C ALA A 624 16.12 9.55 18.65
N ASN A 625 17.29 10.00 18.21
CA ASN A 625 18.57 9.50 18.73
C ASN A 625 19.03 10.51 19.79
N VAL A 626 19.21 10.01 21.01
CA VAL A 626 19.62 10.80 22.16
C VAL A 626 20.92 10.21 22.71
N VAL A 627 21.94 11.04 22.85
CA VAL A 627 23.14 10.69 23.60
C VAL A 627 22.92 11.11 25.03
N ARG A 628 23.05 10.17 25.96
CA ARG A 628 22.93 10.40 27.40
C ARG A 628 24.21 10.14 28.14
N GLU A 629 24.35 10.80 29.28
CA GLU A 629 25.46 10.58 30.20
C GLU A 629 25.13 9.48 31.21
N ILE A 630 26.10 8.62 31.46
CA ILE A 630 26.10 7.59 32.49
C ILE A 630 27.45 7.63 33.21
N ASP A 631 27.57 7.03 34.40
CA ASP A 631 28.81 7.08 35.20
C ASP A 631 30.06 6.60 34.41
N GLY A 632 29.87 5.66 33.47
CA GLY A 632 30.93 5.11 32.62
C GLY A 632 31.21 5.86 31.32
N GLY A 633 30.53 6.98 31.03
CA GLY A 633 30.72 7.78 29.81
C GLY A 633 29.42 8.15 29.08
N LEU A 634 29.42 8.00 27.76
CA LEU A 634 28.28 8.36 26.90
C LEU A 634 27.59 7.10 26.35
N GLN A 635 26.26 7.12 26.34
CA GLN A 635 25.44 6.07 25.74
C GLN A 635 24.46 6.68 24.74
N GLU A 636 24.40 6.12 23.52
CA GLU A 636 23.40 6.51 22.53
C GLU A 636 22.17 5.59 22.63
N VAL A 637 20.99 6.20 22.75
CA VAL A 637 19.71 5.51 22.79
C VAL A 637 18.82 6.00 21.66
N LYS A 638 18.16 5.04 21.01
CA LYS A 638 17.22 5.31 19.92
C LYS A 638 15.80 5.05 20.43
N CYS A 639 14.99 6.10 20.45
CA CYS A 639 13.65 6.08 21.02
C CYS A 639 12.59 6.44 19.97
N THR A 640 11.41 5.86 20.08
CA THR A 640 10.24 6.22 19.25
C THR A 640 9.45 7.37 19.88
N LEU A 641 8.84 8.23 19.07
CA LEU A 641 7.90 9.24 19.55
C LEU A 641 6.50 8.62 19.76
N PRO A 642 5.72 9.05 20.78
CA PRO A 642 6.02 10.15 21.71
C PRO A 642 7.07 9.79 22.77
N LEU A 643 7.83 10.79 23.26
CA LEU A 643 9.05 10.58 24.06
C LEU A 643 9.17 11.59 25.20
N VAL A 644 9.72 11.15 26.34
CA VAL A 644 10.16 12.02 27.45
C VAL A 644 11.68 12.13 27.46
N ILE A 645 12.22 13.34 27.41
CA ILE A 645 13.66 13.63 27.49
C ILE A 645 13.95 14.43 28.76
N THR A 646 14.94 14.00 29.53
CA THR A 646 15.49 14.83 30.62
C THR A 646 16.86 15.38 30.26
N THR A 647 17.08 16.68 30.47
CA THR A 647 18.26 17.41 29.99
C THR A 647 19.36 17.52 31.04
N ASP A 648 20.61 17.32 30.61
CA ASP A 648 21.80 17.61 31.42
C ASP A 648 22.38 19.01 31.09
N LEU A 649 23.25 19.53 31.96
CA LEU A 649 23.93 20.83 31.76
C LEU A 649 24.77 20.86 30.48
N ARG A 650 25.27 19.71 30.02
CA ARG A 650 26.11 19.64 28.82
C ARG A 650 25.34 19.74 27.50
N LEU A 651 24.01 19.69 27.53
CA LEU A 651 23.20 19.67 26.31
C LEU A 651 23.26 20.99 25.53
N ASN A 652 23.08 22.12 26.21
CA ASN A 652 23.10 23.45 25.60
C ASN A 652 23.54 24.51 26.60
N GLU A 653 24.02 25.64 26.07
CA GLU A 653 24.11 26.91 26.79
C GLU A 653 22.85 27.75 26.49
N PRO A 654 22.02 28.06 27.50
CA PRO A 654 20.81 28.85 27.29
C PRO A 654 21.10 30.26 26.76
N ARG A 655 20.27 30.72 25.82
CA ARG A 655 20.39 32.07 25.27
C ARG A 655 19.75 33.11 26.19
N TYR A 656 20.34 34.30 26.24
CA TYR A 656 19.69 35.45 26.87
C TYR A 656 18.55 35.98 26.00
N ALA A 657 17.37 36.16 26.61
CA ALA A 657 16.24 36.77 25.93
C ALA A 657 16.50 38.27 25.68
N SER A 658 16.36 38.72 24.42
CA SER A 658 16.52 40.12 24.06
C SER A 658 15.35 40.98 24.59
N LEU A 659 15.60 42.27 24.85
CA LEU A 659 14.57 43.22 25.31
C LEU A 659 13.29 43.20 24.46
N PRO A 660 13.35 43.15 23.10
CA PRO A 660 12.15 43.03 22.27
C PRO A 660 11.35 41.74 22.53
N ASN A 661 12.02 40.62 22.76
CA ASN A 661 11.37 39.33 23.02
C ASN A 661 10.71 39.30 24.40
N ILE A 662 11.35 39.91 25.41
CA ILE A 662 10.75 40.10 26.74
C ILE A 662 9.46 40.92 26.65
N MET A 663 9.44 41.97 25.82
CA MET A 663 8.24 42.79 25.61
C MET A 663 7.13 42.03 24.88
N LYS A 664 7.46 41.19 23.89
CA LYS A 664 6.50 40.31 23.20
C LYS A 664 5.94 39.24 24.13
N ALA A 665 6.77 38.68 25.01
CA ALA A 665 6.37 37.63 25.95
C ALA A 665 5.26 38.06 26.91
N LYS A 666 5.18 39.35 27.28
CA LYS A 666 4.08 39.90 28.10
C LYS A 666 2.70 39.76 27.44
N LYS A 667 2.63 39.74 26.10
CA LYS A 667 1.38 39.62 25.33
C LYS A 667 1.01 38.18 24.97
N LYS A 668 1.91 37.21 25.15
CA LYS A 668 1.64 35.79 24.84
C LYS A 668 0.65 35.18 25.85
N PRO A 669 -0.24 34.27 25.42
CA PRO A 669 -1.28 33.70 26.27
C PRO A 669 -0.70 32.80 27.36
N ILE A 670 -1.29 32.90 28.56
CA ILE A 670 -1.06 31.98 29.68
C ILE A 670 -2.41 31.44 30.11
N GLU A 671 -2.62 30.13 29.95
CA GLU A 671 -3.80 29.43 30.47
C GLU A 671 -3.58 29.16 31.96
N LYS A 672 -4.54 29.55 32.80
CA LYS A 672 -4.53 29.26 34.23
C LYS A 672 -5.44 28.08 34.53
N LEU A 673 -4.94 27.13 35.31
CA LEU A 673 -5.64 25.93 35.76
C LEU A 673 -5.44 25.74 37.25
N SER A 674 -6.40 25.09 37.92
CA SER A 674 -6.25 24.61 39.30
C SER A 674 -6.08 23.09 39.34
N ALA A 675 -5.59 22.56 40.47
CA ALA A 675 -5.51 21.11 40.68
C ALA A 675 -6.88 20.42 40.58
N SER A 676 -7.94 21.10 41.05
CA SER A 676 -9.34 20.64 40.92
C SER A 676 -9.81 20.55 39.47
N ASP A 677 -9.42 21.48 38.60
CA ASP A 677 -9.79 21.45 37.17
C ASP A 677 -9.18 20.25 36.43
N LEU A 678 -8.09 19.70 36.97
CA LEU A 678 -7.36 18.56 36.42
C LEU A 678 -7.70 17.23 37.13
N GLY A 679 -8.50 17.27 38.19
CA GLY A 679 -8.83 16.08 38.99
C GLY A 679 -7.62 15.45 39.69
N VAL A 680 -6.62 16.26 40.08
CA VAL A 680 -5.38 15.79 40.72
C VAL A 680 -5.33 16.25 42.19
N ASP A 681 -4.94 15.34 43.08
CA ASP A 681 -4.69 15.62 44.48
C ASP A 681 -3.21 15.99 44.69
N LEU A 682 -2.96 17.18 45.26
CA LEU A 682 -1.62 17.71 45.58
C LEU A 682 -1.32 17.69 47.08
N SER A 683 -2.07 16.92 47.87
CA SER A 683 -1.86 16.81 49.31
C SER A 683 -0.49 16.17 49.61
N PRO A 684 0.34 16.78 50.49
CA PRO A 684 1.66 16.25 50.81
C PRO A 684 1.56 14.89 51.49
N ARG A 685 2.46 13.96 51.13
CA ARG A 685 2.62 12.64 51.76
C ARG A 685 3.84 12.59 52.67
N LEU A 686 4.82 13.45 52.40
CA LEU A 686 6.03 13.60 53.17
C LEU A 686 5.95 14.82 54.09
N GLU A 687 6.44 14.65 55.32
CA GLU A 687 6.58 15.72 56.31
C GLU A 687 8.07 15.96 56.58
N THR A 688 8.53 17.21 56.44
CA THR A 688 9.90 17.59 56.80
C THR A 688 10.02 17.80 58.29
N ILE A 689 10.70 16.88 58.98
CA ILE A 689 10.88 16.93 60.44
C ILE A 689 11.90 18.00 60.83
N ARG A 690 13.05 18.07 60.12
CA ARG A 690 14.14 18.98 60.46
C ARG A 690 15.10 19.20 59.28
N ILE A 691 15.57 20.44 59.12
CA ILE A 691 16.66 20.84 58.24
C ILE A 691 17.78 21.47 59.08
N THR A 692 19.02 21.06 58.83
CA THR A 692 20.21 21.60 59.48
C THR A 692 21.26 22.00 58.46
N GLU A 693 22.00 23.07 58.72
CA GLU A 693 23.14 23.44 57.89
C GLU A 693 24.22 22.33 57.95
N PRO A 694 24.85 21.98 56.82
CA PRO A 694 25.98 21.07 56.85
C PRO A 694 27.10 21.65 57.72
N PRO A 695 27.89 20.80 58.40
CA PRO A 695 29.06 21.26 59.15
C PRO A 695 29.94 22.13 58.25
N LYS A 696 30.39 23.28 58.75
CA LYS A 696 31.31 24.15 58.00
C LYS A 696 32.53 23.32 57.59
N ARG A 697 32.78 23.21 56.29
CA ARG A 697 33.98 22.54 55.78
C ARG A 697 35.20 23.19 56.42
N VAL A 698 36.01 22.39 57.11
CA VAL A 698 37.31 22.83 57.62
C VAL A 698 38.21 23.05 56.41
N GLY A 699 38.87 24.21 56.32
CA GLY A 699 39.77 24.50 55.21
C GLY A 699 40.87 23.44 55.10
N GLY A 700 41.14 22.95 53.89
CA GLY A 700 42.24 22.02 53.66
C GLY A 700 43.59 22.66 53.98
N GLN A 701 44.53 21.88 54.51
CA GLN A 701 45.90 22.32 54.73
C GLN A 701 46.72 22.12 53.46
N LYS A 702 47.47 23.15 53.02
CA LYS A 702 48.51 22.98 52.00
C LYS A 702 49.75 22.39 52.65
N VAL A 703 50.28 21.33 52.05
CA VAL A 703 51.54 20.68 52.44
C VAL A 703 52.60 20.99 51.39
N ALA A 704 53.86 21.06 51.80
CA ALA A 704 54.99 21.47 50.97
C ALA A 704 55.50 20.35 50.05
N ASN A 705 55.26 19.08 50.40
CA ASN A 705 55.70 17.92 49.63
C ASN A 705 54.82 16.68 49.87
N VAL A 706 55.08 15.63 49.09
CA VAL A 706 54.33 14.37 49.12
C VAL A 706 54.51 13.65 50.47
N ASP A 707 55.69 13.74 51.09
CA ASP A 707 55.94 13.08 52.38
C ASP A 707 55.10 13.70 53.50
N GLU A 708 54.96 15.02 53.50
CA GLU A 708 54.11 15.75 54.44
C GLU A 708 52.62 15.46 54.20
N LEU A 709 52.22 15.25 52.94
CA LEU A 709 50.87 14.76 52.62
C LEU A 709 50.62 13.38 53.21
N VAL A 710 51.54 12.44 53.00
CA VAL A 710 51.43 11.06 53.51
C VAL A 710 51.41 11.04 55.03
N ALA A 711 52.25 11.84 55.69
CA ALA A 711 52.27 11.98 57.14
C ALA A 711 50.93 12.51 57.67
N LYS A 712 50.37 13.56 57.06
CA LYS A 712 49.06 14.12 57.43
C LYS A 712 47.91 13.15 57.20
N LEU A 713 47.96 12.36 56.13
CA LEU A 713 46.97 11.32 55.84
C LEU A 713 47.05 10.15 56.83
N LYS A 714 48.25 9.79 57.29
CA LYS A 714 48.45 8.82 58.38
C LYS A 714 47.95 9.36 59.72
N GLU A 715 48.27 10.61 60.08
CA GLU A 715 47.75 11.28 61.28
C GLU A 715 46.21 11.34 61.28
N ALA A 716 45.60 11.56 60.12
CA ALA A 716 44.15 11.59 59.95
C ALA A 716 43.51 10.19 59.81
N GLY A 717 44.30 9.10 59.86
CA GLY A 717 43.83 7.72 59.83
C GLY A 717 43.33 7.21 58.47
N PHE A 718 43.64 7.91 57.37
CA PHE A 718 43.22 7.52 56.01
C PHE A 718 44.19 6.55 55.33
N VAL A 719 45.38 6.37 55.89
CA VAL A 719 46.40 5.42 55.41
C VAL A 719 46.90 4.64 56.63
N PRO A 720 46.99 3.29 56.56
CA PRO A 720 47.54 2.50 57.65
C PRO A 720 48.98 2.94 57.99
N ALA A 721 49.32 2.86 59.27
CA ALA A 721 50.57 3.34 59.85
C ALA A 721 51.81 2.76 59.15
#